data_AF-J7T9D1-F1
#
_entry.id   AF-J7T9D1-F1
#
_cell.length_a   1.000
_cell.length_b   1.000
_cell.length_c   1.000
_cell.angle_alpha   90.00
_cell.angle_beta   90.00
_cell.angle_gamma   90.00
#
_symmetry.space_group_name_H-M   'P 1'
#
loop_
_entity.id
_entity.type
_entity.pdbx_description
1 polymer ?
#
loop_
_entity_poly.entity_id
_entity_poly.type
_entity_poly.pdbx_seq_one_letter_code
_entity_poly.pdbx_strand_id
1 'polypeptide(L)'
;SFDVAGEKHVYFYGGKVKKSFNAAGKLGVEVRENLELEGEGAKLTIGADPTQTGHDPASVITGGFTVTSGKSVTVKGKGAGISVNTAGAVTLENNAQFNVAGDEAKVRLHSRGNKVVFGADAGLAISGSKADVRATGTALDLGARAKIDLGNDRAGQLALYVNAVNETAGEDNTTNITGKGSLVLAPRTAGTAMTVDNNPSGAGLHITGDQLNGKLFGSNFGALTLGSEETGDVTIDGITANNSVTIRTKDTNKVTIGTGGLTVGGNRRVTLKTGSIENSGGAGAMTVGTGSTLNLYTNSIANLAANGTNPSVTGTGTLGIATYDGTKTIGLGNTATGDLLLPDAKFGTVFDPGFTHYAIGNDAQGTINVANSSLAKDVTLQANNINFAGDMTLAAGKTLVVNAKTAANQMAGKIKTDKLALLGGNIALEENNEIGTLAANALSVKVKSNALTIGEITTPAGAPIASTMITGVKSGEVGTVAGDIVLSADAMTFDKAVEGKGNLTLQQANAATNLNVGTAGTGLNLPENLFGGAKIKDGFKNVYLGREDATGATKVGGNLNFVDPTTIRSGATAGAMTLDGTANIGTNGNALALESKDLTTAPGSKVNTGAGDLTLKTDKIDLNGKMEGTKALNILPMSHTQDINLGANDPARLSLLNRYFSGNDRTFWEYEIVNIGDKGGGGRLYQSGVIDTPFTVNIQQAITSGTGGVNISGQINTNGRDYTVGSREVNLDNAQINADSTNGGTHGNVAIQADTLTHTGSKITGHGDVSFDTYTPGKTISFGTPGSGGAPTGLVLPTDVFSGTGLLQKNPDGTGFKKIRIGGQNAGDISVGNVTVPNGLADAVAIKTGGNVTSTGVLQAVPTLEVDAHNVNLTGPNEIKNLGNITSATGVTVETKGGTNVTGVITGNNAPVNITNKNGGNVTIAPGGQIVGTGTSDVVIEAQGGAFKNKGGANAIQTAPSQRYVVHTEDSVENEIDGLVFQFRRYGTDYTQRNSITIPAGQNAMFYKYQPELKLYSTRAYGDANNAFYNDSSGFHIVDDGNVKRRTLDAAEIHKIYDTRASSANYAFGAGVNPNTDVNADVTTATGTITHADTDTRMRAGARTYGTNFTNPTEEIGFTGPNALNYKVTVDFRIVPRVVTVKGKTETVT
;
A
#
# COMPACT_ATOMS: atom_id res chain seq x y z
N SER A 1 26.59 46.98 -35.46
CA SER A 1 27.77 46.65 -36.30
C SER A 1 28.09 47.85 -37.16
N PHE A 2 29.29 47.90 -37.73
CA PHE A 2 29.60 48.77 -38.85
C PHE A 2 29.75 47.87 -40.09
N ASP A 3 28.98 48.14 -41.14
CA ASP A 3 28.87 47.28 -42.31
C ASP A 3 29.44 48.02 -43.53
N VAL A 4 30.41 47.40 -44.23
CA VAL A 4 31.06 47.97 -45.43
C VAL A 4 30.99 46.96 -46.57
N ALA A 5 30.38 47.34 -47.68
CA ALA A 5 30.33 46.52 -48.89
C ALA A 5 30.82 47.32 -50.11
N GLY A 6 31.46 46.65 -51.08
CA GLY A 6 31.90 47.28 -52.33
C GLY A 6 32.17 46.30 -53.47
N GLU A 7 31.97 46.77 -54.71
CA GLU A 7 32.19 45.98 -55.95
C GLU A 7 33.67 45.65 -56.24
N LYS A 8 34.61 46.29 -55.52
CA LYS A 8 36.06 46.06 -55.65
C LYS A 8 36.64 45.46 -54.35
N HIS A 9 37.85 45.85 -53.97
CA HIS A 9 38.48 45.45 -52.72
C HIS A 9 38.05 46.38 -51.58
N VAL A 10 37.97 45.83 -50.36
CA VAL A 10 37.90 46.62 -49.12
C VAL A 10 39.24 46.49 -48.40
N TYR A 11 39.84 47.64 -48.04
CA TYR A 11 41.14 47.71 -47.38
C TYR A 11 41.00 48.25 -45.96
N PHE A 12 41.55 47.56 -44.96
CA PHE A 12 41.68 48.06 -43.59
C PHE A 12 43.10 48.61 -43.37
N TYR A 13 43.19 49.92 -43.08
CA TYR A 13 44.43 50.62 -42.74
C TYR A 13 44.59 50.82 -41.22
N GLY A 14 44.18 49.82 -40.44
CA GLY A 14 44.41 49.73 -39.00
C GLY A 14 43.40 50.50 -38.14
N GLY A 15 43.41 50.20 -36.84
CA GLY A 15 42.58 50.89 -35.84
C GLY A 15 42.08 50.00 -34.72
N LYS A 16 41.64 50.62 -33.61
CA LYS A 16 41.01 49.97 -32.47
C LYS A 16 39.54 50.37 -32.37
N VAL A 17 38.65 49.39 -32.26
CA VAL A 17 37.20 49.59 -32.36
C VAL A 17 36.46 48.77 -31.30
N LYS A 18 35.35 49.31 -30.77
CA LYS A 18 34.59 48.70 -29.66
C LYS A 18 33.31 47.95 -30.08
N LYS A 19 33.09 47.78 -31.39
CA LYS A 19 31.89 47.16 -31.96
C LYS A 19 32.28 46.17 -33.06
N SER A 20 31.38 45.22 -33.37
CA SER A 20 31.54 44.26 -34.47
C SER A 20 31.56 44.93 -35.85
N PHE A 21 32.37 44.37 -36.74
CA PHE A 21 32.53 44.78 -38.14
C PHE A 21 32.05 43.70 -39.09
N ASN A 22 31.26 44.08 -40.09
CA ASN A 22 30.99 43.24 -41.24
C ASN A 22 31.59 43.91 -42.49
N ALA A 23 32.36 43.18 -43.27
CA ALA A 23 32.96 43.72 -44.50
C ALA A 23 32.86 42.75 -45.68
N ALA A 24 32.61 43.30 -46.86
CA ALA A 24 32.56 42.56 -48.10
C ALA A 24 33.07 43.38 -49.29
N GLY A 25 34.28 43.08 -49.75
CA GLY A 25 34.75 43.52 -51.07
C GLY A 25 34.58 42.37 -52.05
N LYS A 26 33.81 42.56 -53.14
CA LYS A 26 33.55 41.50 -54.12
C LYS A 26 34.83 40.88 -54.69
N LEU A 27 35.87 41.70 -54.93
CA LEU A 27 37.19 41.27 -55.39
C LEU A 27 38.13 40.82 -54.26
N GLY A 28 37.78 41.09 -53.00
CA GLY A 28 38.53 40.64 -51.83
C GLY A 28 38.56 41.65 -50.69
N VAL A 29 39.08 41.23 -49.54
CA VAL A 29 39.28 42.08 -48.36
C VAL A 29 40.71 41.93 -47.86
N GLU A 30 41.39 43.04 -47.63
CA GLU A 30 42.79 43.05 -47.16
C GLU A 30 42.95 43.86 -45.87
N VAL A 31 43.65 43.30 -44.89
CA VAL A 31 44.07 44.01 -43.67
C VAL A 31 45.54 44.40 -43.84
N ARG A 32 45.78 45.71 -44.06
CA ARG A 32 47.10 46.28 -44.38
C ARG A 32 47.84 46.83 -43.16
N GLU A 33 47.15 47.04 -42.05
CA GLU A 33 47.69 47.47 -40.75
C GLU A 33 46.93 46.81 -39.59
N ASN A 34 47.48 46.85 -38.37
CA ASN A 34 46.91 46.17 -37.20
C ASN A 34 45.48 46.60 -36.87
N LEU A 35 44.57 45.63 -36.75
CA LEU A 35 43.15 45.83 -36.43
C LEU A 35 42.81 45.19 -35.08
N GLU A 36 42.26 45.96 -34.15
CA GLU A 36 41.83 45.46 -32.82
C GLU A 36 40.34 45.73 -32.59
N LEU A 37 39.56 44.69 -32.30
CA LEU A 37 38.17 44.75 -31.87
C LEU A 37 38.10 44.36 -30.39
N GLU A 38 37.42 45.15 -29.56
CA GLU A 38 37.27 44.86 -28.13
C GLU A 38 35.83 45.09 -27.66
N GLY A 39 35.20 44.06 -27.09
CA GLY A 39 33.86 44.13 -26.51
C GLY A 39 33.21 42.75 -26.41
N GLU A 40 32.26 42.60 -25.48
CA GLU A 40 31.46 41.39 -25.40
C GLU A 40 30.69 41.15 -26.71
N GLY A 41 30.84 39.95 -27.28
CA GLY A 41 30.27 39.55 -28.56
C GLY A 41 30.92 40.22 -29.78
N ALA A 42 32.06 40.89 -29.65
CA ALA A 42 32.75 41.55 -30.76
C ALA A 42 33.14 40.54 -31.85
N LYS A 43 32.78 40.83 -33.10
CA LYS A 43 33.07 39.95 -34.24
C LYS A 43 33.59 40.72 -35.44
N LEU A 44 34.57 40.13 -36.12
CA LEU A 44 34.90 40.47 -37.49
C LEU A 44 34.24 39.45 -38.42
N THR A 45 33.29 39.88 -39.23
CA THR A 45 32.64 39.04 -40.25
C THR A 45 33.06 39.52 -41.63
N ILE A 46 33.64 38.65 -42.43
CA ILE A 46 34.08 38.91 -43.80
C ILE A 46 33.28 38.02 -44.74
N GLY A 47 32.43 38.64 -45.55
CA GLY A 47 31.59 37.96 -46.54
C GLY A 47 30.45 37.12 -45.97
N ALA A 48 29.43 36.89 -46.80
CA ALA A 48 28.32 36.00 -46.48
C ALA A 48 28.47 34.62 -47.16
N ASP A 49 27.75 33.66 -46.59
CA ASP A 49 27.57 32.33 -47.15
C ASP A 49 26.44 32.35 -48.19
N PRO A 50 26.73 32.15 -49.49
CA PRO A 50 25.72 32.18 -50.54
C PRO A 50 24.73 31.01 -50.44
N THR A 51 25.01 29.99 -49.62
CA THR A 51 24.08 28.86 -49.39
C THR A 51 23.00 29.18 -48.36
N GLN A 52 23.16 30.25 -47.57
CA GLN A 52 22.17 30.68 -46.58
C GLN A 52 21.02 31.45 -47.25
N THR A 53 19.79 31.15 -46.86
CA THR A 53 18.60 31.86 -47.36
C THR A 53 18.58 33.30 -46.83
N GLY A 54 18.25 34.26 -47.70
CA GLY A 54 18.18 35.68 -47.31
C GLY A 54 19.53 36.38 -47.11
N HIS A 55 20.64 35.79 -47.57
CA HIS A 55 21.93 36.49 -47.58
C HIS A 55 21.88 37.72 -48.49
N ASP A 56 22.65 38.76 -48.15
CA ASP A 56 22.82 39.91 -49.04
C ASP A 56 23.79 39.53 -50.19
N PRO A 57 23.35 39.52 -51.46
CA PRO A 57 24.22 39.19 -52.58
C PRO A 57 25.46 40.11 -52.68
N ALA A 58 25.35 41.38 -52.26
CA ALA A 58 26.47 42.31 -52.25
C ALA A 58 27.55 41.94 -51.22
N SER A 59 27.19 41.13 -50.23
CA SER A 59 28.11 40.61 -49.22
C SER A 59 28.82 39.32 -49.64
N VAL A 60 28.51 38.74 -50.81
CA VAL A 60 29.18 37.54 -51.32
C VAL A 60 30.52 37.91 -51.98
N ILE A 61 31.62 37.47 -51.38
CA ILE A 61 32.97 37.73 -51.87
C ILE A 61 33.40 36.67 -52.88
N THR A 62 33.77 37.09 -54.09
CA THR A 62 34.33 36.22 -55.15
C THR A 62 35.86 36.12 -55.08
N GLY A 63 36.53 37.13 -54.55
CA GLY A 63 37.96 37.11 -54.26
C GLY A 63 38.33 36.45 -52.93
N GLY A 64 39.50 36.80 -52.39
CA GLY A 64 40.04 36.25 -51.14
C GLY A 64 39.97 37.19 -49.94
N PHE A 65 40.48 36.73 -48.81
CA PHE A 65 40.76 37.55 -47.63
C PHE A 65 42.24 37.43 -47.29
N THR A 66 42.91 38.56 -47.08
CA THR A 66 44.35 38.60 -46.77
C THR A 66 44.63 39.46 -45.54
N VAL A 67 45.46 38.97 -44.61
CA VAL A 67 46.17 39.82 -43.63
C VAL A 67 47.60 39.97 -44.10
N THR A 68 48.03 41.19 -44.36
CA THR A 68 49.35 41.44 -44.95
C THR A 68 50.48 41.15 -43.97
N SER A 69 51.68 40.94 -44.51
CA SER A 69 52.88 40.55 -43.76
C SER A 69 53.13 41.41 -42.51
N GLY A 70 53.37 40.75 -41.37
CA GLY A 70 53.66 41.37 -40.07
C GLY A 70 52.48 42.07 -39.40
N LYS A 71 51.25 41.94 -39.92
CA LYS A 71 50.05 42.59 -39.36
C LYS A 71 49.14 41.61 -38.64
N SER A 72 48.24 42.14 -37.82
CA SER A 72 47.36 41.31 -36.99
C SER A 72 45.91 41.77 -37.00
N VAL A 73 45.01 40.81 -36.82
CA VAL A 73 43.63 41.05 -36.39
C VAL A 73 43.46 40.46 -35.00
N THR A 74 43.14 41.32 -34.05
CA THR A 74 42.91 40.93 -32.66
C THR A 74 41.43 41.18 -32.30
N VAL A 75 40.75 40.19 -31.75
CA VAL A 75 39.35 40.32 -31.28
C VAL A 75 39.27 39.88 -29.81
N LYS A 76 38.82 40.77 -28.93
CA LYS A 76 38.78 40.57 -27.47
C LYS A 76 37.36 40.67 -26.92
N GLY A 77 37.04 39.82 -25.95
CA GLY A 77 35.77 39.81 -25.21
C GLY A 77 35.12 38.42 -25.22
N LYS A 78 34.20 38.17 -24.28
CA LYS A 78 33.40 36.94 -24.27
C LYS A 78 32.61 36.84 -25.59
N GLY A 79 32.64 35.68 -26.25
CA GLY A 79 32.01 35.48 -27.56
C GLY A 79 32.73 36.15 -28.73
N ALA A 80 33.99 36.59 -28.54
CA ALA A 80 34.82 37.17 -29.57
C ALA A 80 34.93 36.25 -30.79
N GLY A 81 34.91 36.80 -32.01
CA GLY A 81 35.00 35.94 -33.18
C GLY A 81 35.53 36.57 -34.45
N ILE A 82 36.06 35.70 -35.31
CA ILE A 82 36.49 36.00 -36.67
C ILE A 82 35.78 35.01 -37.59
N SER A 83 34.96 35.50 -38.51
CA SER A 83 34.25 34.67 -39.47
C SER A 83 34.56 35.16 -40.87
N VAL A 84 35.24 34.36 -41.68
CA VAL A 84 35.62 34.67 -43.05
C VAL A 84 34.96 33.65 -43.98
N ASN A 85 34.19 34.11 -44.96
CA ASN A 85 33.57 33.28 -45.99
C ASN A 85 33.81 33.88 -47.38
N THR A 86 34.74 33.30 -48.13
CA THR A 86 35.20 33.81 -49.43
C THR A 86 35.23 32.70 -50.48
N ALA A 87 35.10 33.02 -51.76
CA ALA A 87 35.35 32.02 -52.82
C ALA A 87 36.85 31.78 -53.03
N GLY A 88 37.66 32.84 -52.99
CA GLY A 88 39.12 32.79 -53.04
C GLY A 88 39.76 32.37 -51.71
N ALA A 89 41.09 32.38 -51.68
CA ALA A 89 41.87 31.94 -50.54
C ALA A 89 41.66 32.82 -49.30
N VAL A 90 41.80 32.22 -48.12
CA VAL A 90 41.95 32.93 -46.84
C VAL A 90 43.43 32.86 -46.47
N THR A 91 44.12 33.99 -46.50
CA THR A 91 45.59 34.05 -46.40
C THR A 91 46.03 34.95 -45.25
N LEU A 92 46.82 34.40 -44.34
CA LEU A 92 47.68 35.15 -43.43
C LEU A 92 49.07 35.15 -44.06
N GLU A 93 49.58 36.30 -44.49
CA GLU A 93 50.95 36.40 -45.02
C GLU A 93 51.99 36.19 -43.91
N ASN A 94 53.28 36.29 -44.26
CA ASN A 94 54.36 36.04 -43.31
C ASN A 94 54.24 36.92 -42.05
N ASN A 95 54.44 36.34 -40.86
CA ASN A 95 54.32 36.99 -39.56
C ASN A 95 52.92 37.55 -39.25
N ALA A 96 51.89 37.25 -40.06
CA ALA A 96 50.54 37.75 -39.83
C ALA A 96 49.80 36.94 -38.76
N GLN A 97 48.99 37.60 -37.92
CA GLN A 97 48.39 36.97 -36.74
C GLN A 97 46.88 37.19 -36.63
N PHE A 98 46.17 36.12 -36.25
CA PHE A 98 44.84 36.18 -35.68
C PHE A 98 44.91 35.90 -34.20
N ASN A 99 44.48 36.85 -33.38
CA ASN A 99 44.45 36.72 -31.92
C ASN A 99 43.00 36.85 -31.44
N VAL A 100 42.42 35.79 -30.90
CA VAL A 100 41.05 35.84 -30.37
C VAL A 100 41.08 35.52 -28.88
N ALA A 101 40.69 36.49 -28.06
CA ALA A 101 40.79 36.42 -26.61
C ALA A 101 39.45 36.60 -25.92
N GLY A 102 39.03 35.62 -25.14
CA GLY A 102 37.79 35.60 -24.39
C GLY A 102 37.10 34.24 -24.44
N ASP A 103 36.26 33.97 -23.45
CA ASP A 103 35.50 32.71 -23.40
C ASP A 103 34.51 32.61 -24.56
N GLU A 104 34.22 31.40 -25.01
CA GLU A 104 33.30 31.09 -26.12
C GLU A 104 33.73 31.70 -27.47
N ALA A 105 35.04 31.86 -27.66
CA ALA A 105 35.63 32.39 -28.89
C ALA A 105 35.20 31.57 -30.13
N LYS A 106 34.82 32.23 -31.23
CA LYS A 106 34.31 31.59 -32.45
C LYS A 106 35.12 32.01 -33.67
N VAL A 107 35.86 31.09 -34.27
CA VAL A 107 36.64 31.35 -35.49
C VAL A 107 36.18 30.44 -36.62
N ARG A 108 35.77 31.02 -37.75
CA ARG A 108 35.32 30.30 -38.95
C ARG A 108 36.10 30.81 -40.14
N LEU A 109 37.01 30.00 -40.69
CA LEU A 109 37.79 30.32 -41.87
C LEU A 109 37.30 29.45 -43.02
N HIS A 110 36.42 29.97 -43.87
CA HIS A 110 35.76 29.20 -44.91
C HIS A 110 36.11 29.74 -46.30
N SER A 111 37.04 29.08 -46.98
CA SER A 111 37.25 29.26 -48.42
C SER A 111 36.39 28.26 -49.19
N ARG A 112 35.46 28.73 -50.04
CA ARG A 112 34.46 27.87 -50.70
C ARG A 112 35.05 26.97 -51.79
N GLY A 113 36.12 27.41 -52.45
CA GLY A 113 36.76 26.66 -53.54
C GLY A 113 38.28 26.81 -53.60
N ASN A 114 38.91 27.32 -52.55
CA ASN A 114 40.34 27.60 -52.52
C ASN A 114 40.94 27.23 -51.14
N LYS A 115 42.20 27.59 -50.92
CA LYS A 115 43.00 27.20 -49.76
C LYS A 115 42.78 28.11 -48.55
N VAL A 116 43.11 27.58 -47.37
CA VAL A 116 43.42 28.37 -46.17
C VAL A 116 44.94 28.35 -46.01
N VAL A 117 45.58 29.53 -45.94
CA VAL A 117 47.03 29.67 -46.02
C VAL A 117 47.54 30.47 -44.82
N PHE A 118 48.51 29.91 -44.10
CA PHE A 118 49.31 30.59 -43.09
C PHE A 118 50.74 30.66 -43.61
N GLY A 119 51.26 31.87 -43.85
CA GLY A 119 52.64 32.11 -44.29
C GLY A 119 53.66 31.77 -43.21
N ALA A 120 54.94 32.06 -43.47
CA ALA A 120 56.00 31.83 -42.49
C ALA A 120 55.75 32.66 -41.23
N ASP A 121 55.88 32.08 -40.03
CA ASP A 121 55.60 32.71 -38.73
C ASP A 121 54.17 33.26 -38.56
N ALA A 122 53.24 32.90 -39.47
CA ALA A 122 51.85 33.30 -39.34
C ALA A 122 51.13 32.45 -38.29
N GLY A 123 50.10 33.00 -37.64
CA GLY A 123 49.41 32.25 -36.60
C GLY A 123 47.98 32.61 -36.30
N LEU A 124 47.30 31.66 -35.67
CA LEU A 124 45.99 31.80 -35.05
C LEU A 124 46.13 31.39 -33.59
N ALA A 125 45.99 32.33 -32.66
CA ALA A 125 46.06 32.08 -31.23
C ALA A 125 44.71 32.38 -30.56
N ILE A 126 44.22 31.40 -29.80
CA ILE A 126 43.03 31.53 -28.97
C ILE A 126 43.42 31.56 -27.48
N SER A 127 42.78 32.44 -26.72
CA SER A 127 42.86 32.48 -25.26
C SER A 127 41.46 32.60 -24.66
N GLY A 128 41.20 31.88 -23.57
CA GLY A 128 39.85 31.73 -22.98
C GLY A 128 39.38 30.28 -22.98
N SER A 129 38.14 30.05 -22.54
CA SER A 129 37.52 28.73 -22.47
C SER A 129 36.46 28.48 -23.56
N LYS A 130 36.19 27.22 -23.92
CA LYS A 130 35.15 26.76 -24.84
C LYS A 130 35.23 27.36 -26.26
N ALA A 131 36.44 27.45 -26.80
CA ALA A 131 36.66 27.92 -28.16
C ALA A 131 36.01 26.98 -29.21
N ASP A 132 35.43 27.55 -30.27
CA ASP A 132 34.88 26.85 -31.44
C ASP A 132 35.57 27.37 -32.70
N VAL A 133 36.60 26.66 -33.15
CA VAL A 133 37.40 27.02 -34.32
C VAL A 133 37.13 26.04 -35.46
N ARG A 134 36.83 26.56 -36.65
CA ARG A 134 36.64 25.77 -37.86
C ARG A 134 37.39 26.39 -39.03
N ALA A 135 38.16 25.59 -39.74
CA ALA A 135 38.72 25.95 -41.03
C ALA A 135 38.23 24.99 -42.12
N THR A 136 37.93 25.51 -43.30
CA THR A 136 37.43 24.71 -44.41
C THR A 136 37.96 25.28 -45.73
N GLY A 137 38.64 24.46 -46.52
CA GLY A 137 39.31 24.85 -47.77
C GLY A 137 39.67 23.64 -48.61
N THR A 138 40.18 23.82 -49.83
CA THR A 138 40.69 22.72 -50.65
C THR A 138 41.97 22.14 -50.05
N ALA A 139 42.82 22.99 -49.47
CA ALA A 139 43.99 22.62 -48.69
C ALA A 139 44.20 23.58 -47.50
N LEU A 140 44.94 23.11 -46.49
CA LEU A 140 45.54 23.93 -45.45
C LEU A 140 47.05 24.03 -45.71
N ASP A 141 47.54 25.20 -46.08
CA ASP A 141 48.96 25.44 -46.31
C ASP A 141 49.57 26.14 -45.08
N LEU A 142 50.63 25.56 -44.52
CA LEU A 142 51.34 26.01 -43.31
C LEU A 142 52.82 26.30 -43.67
N GLY A 143 53.18 27.57 -43.67
CA GLY A 143 54.55 28.03 -43.86
C GLY A 143 55.47 27.65 -42.70
N ALA A 144 56.77 27.93 -42.85
CA ALA A 144 57.75 27.70 -41.79
C ALA A 144 57.32 28.39 -40.48
N ARG A 145 57.33 27.65 -39.37
CA ARG A 145 56.93 28.09 -38.02
C ARG A 145 55.49 28.60 -37.89
N ALA A 146 54.62 28.33 -38.88
CA ALA A 146 53.21 28.71 -38.79
C ALA A 146 52.50 27.95 -37.66
N LYS A 147 51.62 28.61 -36.89
CA LYS A 147 51.01 28.01 -35.70
C LYS A 147 49.50 28.27 -35.56
N ILE A 148 48.74 27.22 -35.32
CA ILE A 148 47.34 27.27 -34.86
C ILE A 148 47.32 26.76 -33.41
N ASP A 149 47.02 27.65 -32.47
CA ASP A 149 47.00 27.37 -31.03
C ASP A 149 45.60 27.61 -30.44
N LEU A 150 44.93 26.52 -30.05
CA LEU A 150 43.64 26.58 -29.33
C LEU A 150 43.78 26.93 -27.85
N GLY A 151 45.01 27.04 -27.34
CA GLY A 151 45.26 27.32 -25.93
C GLY A 151 45.06 26.12 -25.02
N ASN A 152 44.88 26.41 -23.73
CA ASN A 152 44.96 25.43 -22.64
C ASN A 152 43.60 24.84 -22.19
N ASP A 153 42.50 25.20 -22.83
CA ASP A 153 41.18 24.71 -22.44
C ASP A 153 40.87 23.31 -23.00
N ARG A 154 40.27 22.46 -22.18
CA ARG A 154 39.87 21.09 -22.56
C ARG A 154 38.50 21.03 -23.23
N ALA A 155 37.67 22.06 -23.08
CA ALA A 155 36.35 22.13 -23.69
C ALA A 155 36.34 22.76 -25.10
N GLY A 156 37.47 23.36 -25.53
CA GLY A 156 37.61 23.92 -26.87
C GLY A 156 37.64 22.85 -27.97
N GLN A 157 37.29 23.25 -29.19
CA GLN A 157 37.29 22.40 -30.38
C GLN A 157 37.92 23.10 -31.59
N LEU A 158 38.66 22.33 -32.39
CA LEU A 158 39.16 22.70 -33.71
C LEU A 158 38.69 21.67 -34.73
N ALA A 159 38.00 22.14 -35.78
CA ALA A 159 37.59 21.31 -36.90
C ALA A 159 38.22 21.81 -38.20
N LEU A 160 39.01 20.97 -38.85
CA LEU A 160 39.69 21.23 -40.11
C LEU A 160 39.07 20.34 -41.18
N TYR A 161 38.43 20.95 -42.17
CA TYR A 161 37.81 20.25 -43.30
C TYR A 161 38.55 20.61 -44.59
N VAL A 162 39.56 19.83 -44.94
CA VAL A 162 40.46 20.07 -46.09
C VAL A 162 40.80 18.77 -46.79
N ASN A 163 41.07 18.82 -48.09
CA ASN A 163 41.47 17.63 -48.85
C ASN A 163 42.99 17.39 -48.83
N ALA A 164 43.78 18.38 -48.41
CA ALA A 164 45.23 18.26 -48.24
C ALA A 164 45.71 19.17 -47.10
N VAL A 165 46.80 18.76 -46.43
CA VAL A 165 47.55 19.61 -45.50
C VAL A 165 48.98 19.66 -46.00
N ASN A 166 49.47 20.87 -46.28
CA ASN A 166 50.81 21.10 -46.79
C ASN A 166 51.59 21.95 -45.79
N GLU A 167 52.45 21.35 -44.99
CA GLU A 167 53.42 22.06 -44.16
C GLU A 167 54.78 22.18 -44.86
N THR A 168 55.54 23.22 -44.54
CA THR A 168 56.93 23.34 -44.99
C THR A 168 57.75 22.21 -44.38
N ALA A 169 58.13 21.23 -45.19
CA ALA A 169 58.73 19.99 -44.72
C ALA A 169 60.15 20.21 -44.17
N GLY A 170 60.38 19.79 -42.92
CA GLY A 170 61.65 19.21 -42.50
C GLY A 170 62.75 20.12 -41.90
N GLU A 171 62.57 21.43 -41.77
CA GLU A 171 63.69 22.31 -41.35
C GLU A 171 63.53 23.06 -40.02
N ASP A 172 62.32 23.26 -39.48
CA ASP A 172 62.12 24.18 -38.35
C ASP A 172 61.67 23.55 -37.02
N ASN A 173 61.50 22.23 -36.95
CA ASN A 173 61.05 21.48 -35.76
C ASN A 173 59.79 22.04 -35.07
N THR A 174 58.92 22.75 -35.80
CA THR A 174 57.73 23.37 -35.20
C THR A 174 56.53 22.43 -35.22
N THR A 175 55.86 22.27 -34.07
CA THR A 175 54.51 21.68 -34.02
C THR A 175 53.48 22.72 -34.46
N ASN A 176 52.90 22.56 -35.64
CA ASN A 176 52.03 23.61 -36.19
C ASN A 176 50.68 23.74 -35.48
N ILE A 177 50.07 22.66 -34.98
CA ILE A 177 48.72 22.68 -34.41
C ILE A 177 48.77 22.22 -32.95
N THR A 178 48.45 23.10 -32.01
CA THR A 178 48.51 22.83 -30.56
C THR A 178 47.21 23.16 -29.84
N GLY A 179 46.95 22.46 -28.73
CA GLY A 179 45.79 22.70 -27.88
C GLY A 179 45.59 21.59 -26.84
N LYS A 180 44.67 21.80 -25.90
CA LYS A 180 44.22 20.78 -24.92
C LYS A 180 42.80 20.24 -25.17
N GLY A 181 42.07 20.87 -26.09
CA GLY A 181 40.70 20.52 -26.44
C GLY A 181 40.58 19.32 -27.37
N SER A 182 39.56 19.34 -28.23
CA SER A 182 39.36 18.36 -29.29
C SER A 182 39.82 18.90 -30.65
N LEU A 183 40.38 18.02 -31.48
CA LEU A 183 40.77 18.29 -32.86
C LEU A 183 40.16 17.25 -33.79
N VAL A 184 39.46 17.72 -34.82
CA VAL A 184 39.00 16.91 -35.95
C VAL A 184 39.67 17.40 -37.21
N LEU A 185 40.38 16.54 -37.93
CA LEU A 185 40.84 16.79 -39.29
C LEU A 185 40.18 15.78 -40.22
N ALA A 186 39.38 16.24 -41.16
CA ALA A 186 38.67 15.38 -42.10
C ALA A 186 38.72 15.92 -43.54
N PRO A 187 38.55 15.06 -44.55
CA PRO A 187 38.36 15.50 -45.92
C PRO A 187 37.20 16.50 -46.02
N ARG A 188 37.38 17.55 -46.82
CA ARG A 188 36.29 18.48 -47.13
C ARG A 188 35.20 17.81 -47.95
N THR A 189 35.62 17.00 -48.91
CA THR A 189 34.73 16.38 -49.89
C THR A 189 34.31 15.00 -49.39
N ALA A 190 33.00 14.80 -49.21
CA ALA A 190 32.45 13.53 -48.75
C ALA A 190 32.88 12.36 -49.66
N GLY A 191 33.16 11.21 -49.07
CA GLY A 191 33.66 10.01 -49.76
C GLY A 191 35.13 10.07 -50.16
N THR A 192 35.83 11.18 -49.92
CA THR A 192 37.27 11.26 -50.20
C THR A 192 38.04 10.33 -49.29
N ALA A 193 38.89 9.51 -49.89
CA ALA A 193 39.77 8.59 -49.16
C ALA A 193 40.80 9.36 -48.31
N MET A 194 41.32 8.69 -47.31
CA MET A 194 42.38 9.22 -46.47
C MET A 194 43.49 8.19 -46.27
N THR A 195 44.74 8.64 -46.31
CA THR A 195 45.91 7.77 -46.09
C THR A 195 46.70 8.26 -44.89
N VAL A 196 47.11 7.34 -44.03
CA VAL A 196 48.01 7.59 -42.91
C VAL A 196 49.23 6.68 -43.02
N ASP A 197 50.33 7.17 -43.58
CA ASP A 197 51.53 6.34 -43.87
C ASP A 197 52.85 7.11 -43.72
N ASN A 198 54.00 6.50 -44.01
CA ASN A 198 55.29 7.22 -44.02
C ASN A 198 55.75 7.65 -45.42
N ASN A 199 54.88 7.58 -46.43
CA ASN A 199 55.22 8.04 -47.76
C ASN A 199 55.23 9.58 -47.80
N PRO A 200 56.02 10.21 -48.69
CA PRO A 200 56.04 11.67 -48.81
C PRO A 200 54.79 12.24 -49.52
N SER A 201 53.98 11.39 -50.16
CA SER A 201 52.75 11.78 -50.86
C SER A 201 51.75 10.62 -50.92
N GLY A 202 50.45 10.92 -50.93
CA GLY A 202 49.37 9.94 -50.95
C GLY A 202 48.10 10.46 -51.61
N ALA A 203 47.11 9.58 -51.76
CA ALA A 203 45.80 9.92 -52.34
C ALA A 203 44.85 10.54 -51.32
N GLY A 204 44.00 11.47 -51.77
CA GLY A 204 43.03 12.14 -50.90
C GLY A 204 43.70 12.94 -49.79
N LEU A 205 43.11 12.93 -48.59
CA LEU A 205 43.75 13.55 -47.42
C LEU A 205 44.86 12.63 -46.91
N HIS A 206 46.10 13.10 -46.97
CA HIS A 206 47.27 12.30 -46.60
C HIS A 206 47.94 12.87 -45.34
N ILE A 207 48.22 12.00 -44.37
CA ILE A 207 48.88 12.35 -43.11
C ILE A 207 50.06 11.41 -42.88
N THR A 208 51.23 11.98 -42.66
CA THR A 208 52.46 11.22 -42.42
C THR A 208 52.60 10.83 -40.94
N GLY A 209 53.42 9.82 -40.67
CA GLY A 209 53.78 9.45 -39.29
C GLY A 209 54.36 10.61 -38.49
N ASP A 210 55.25 11.41 -39.06
CA ASP A 210 55.82 12.58 -38.39
C ASP A 210 54.73 13.63 -38.08
N GLN A 211 53.83 13.89 -39.03
CA GLN A 211 52.69 14.79 -38.82
C GLN A 211 51.82 14.31 -37.65
N LEU A 212 51.49 13.01 -37.61
CA LEU A 212 50.73 12.41 -36.51
C LEU A 212 51.45 12.56 -35.15
N ASN A 213 52.79 12.50 -35.15
CA ASN A 213 53.62 12.35 -33.95
C ASN A 213 54.38 13.60 -33.52
N GLY A 214 53.75 14.77 -33.58
CA GLY A 214 54.33 16.00 -33.03
C GLY A 214 54.79 17.02 -34.07
N LYS A 215 54.94 16.66 -35.34
CA LYS A 215 55.26 17.64 -36.40
C LYS A 215 54.05 18.51 -36.73
N LEU A 216 52.90 17.89 -37.00
CA LEU A 216 51.67 18.65 -37.28
C LEU A 216 50.84 18.84 -36.02
N PHE A 217 50.61 17.77 -35.25
CA PHE A 217 49.72 17.81 -34.08
C PHE A 217 50.48 17.69 -32.76
N GLY A 218 50.16 18.59 -31.83
CA GLY A 218 50.61 18.49 -30.44
C GLY A 218 50.03 17.27 -29.72
N SER A 219 50.75 16.76 -28.73
CA SER A 219 50.37 15.54 -27.99
C SER A 219 49.36 15.75 -26.86
N ASN A 220 48.95 16.99 -26.61
CA ASN A 220 48.14 17.38 -25.46
C ASN A 220 46.63 17.46 -25.73
N PHE A 221 46.18 17.21 -26.96
CA PHE A 221 44.74 17.19 -27.27
C PHE A 221 44.03 16.12 -26.44
N GLY A 222 42.92 16.49 -25.79
CA GLY A 222 42.06 15.56 -25.08
C GLY A 222 41.39 14.54 -26.01
N ALA A 223 41.19 14.92 -27.27
CA ALA A 223 40.75 14.02 -28.34
C ALA A 223 41.28 14.50 -29.71
N LEU A 224 42.08 13.67 -30.39
CA LEU A 224 42.49 13.88 -31.77
C LEU A 224 41.72 12.89 -32.66
N THR A 225 41.01 13.39 -33.67
CA THR A 225 40.27 12.58 -34.64
C THR A 225 40.74 12.89 -36.05
N LEU A 226 41.10 11.83 -36.77
CA LEU A 226 41.41 11.85 -38.19
C LEU A 226 40.24 11.22 -38.94
N GLY A 227 39.59 11.99 -39.79
CA GLY A 227 38.37 11.63 -40.51
C GLY A 227 37.06 11.95 -39.77
N SER A 228 35.95 11.58 -40.39
CA SER A 228 34.58 11.85 -39.94
C SER A 228 33.61 10.82 -40.56
N GLU A 229 32.30 10.98 -40.35
CA GLU A 229 31.27 10.15 -41.02
C GLU A 229 31.19 10.41 -42.53
N GLU A 230 31.77 11.50 -43.02
CA GLU A 230 31.87 11.82 -44.44
C GLU A 230 33.16 11.29 -45.09
N THR A 231 34.08 10.71 -44.31
CA THR A 231 35.35 10.19 -44.83
C THR A 231 35.14 8.88 -45.58
N GLY A 232 35.78 8.77 -46.75
CA GLY A 232 35.88 7.56 -47.57
C GLY A 232 36.64 6.41 -46.89
N ASP A 233 37.19 5.52 -47.70
CA ASP A 233 38.09 4.48 -47.20
C ASP A 233 39.38 5.08 -46.63
N VAL A 234 39.92 4.43 -45.61
CA VAL A 234 41.18 4.82 -44.98
C VAL A 234 42.23 3.72 -45.13
N THR A 235 43.45 4.10 -45.52
CA THR A 235 44.62 3.20 -45.52
C THR A 235 45.60 3.64 -44.46
N ILE A 236 46.10 2.69 -43.65
CA ILE A 236 47.15 2.94 -42.65
C ILE A 236 48.35 2.03 -42.96
N ASP A 237 49.54 2.60 -43.15
CA ASP A 237 50.72 1.81 -43.56
C ASP A 237 52.05 2.31 -42.97
N GLY A 238 52.72 1.49 -42.17
CA GLY A 238 54.06 1.79 -41.61
C GLY A 238 54.07 2.75 -40.42
N ILE A 239 52.93 3.01 -39.78
CA ILE A 239 52.80 4.07 -38.77
C ILE A 239 53.07 3.57 -37.36
N THR A 240 53.80 4.35 -36.55
CA THR A 240 53.73 4.26 -35.09
C THR A 240 52.94 5.44 -34.56
N ALA A 241 51.77 5.23 -33.97
CA ALA A 241 50.94 6.27 -33.37
C ALA A 241 51.43 6.59 -31.95
N ASN A 242 52.32 7.58 -31.84
CA ASN A 242 52.75 8.19 -30.58
C ASN A 242 51.82 9.33 -30.13
N ASN A 243 50.59 9.35 -30.64
CA ASN A 243 49.50 10.19 -30.16
C ASN A 243 48.24 9.36 -29.99
N SER A 244 47.40 9.73 -29.02
CA SER A 244 46.09 9.09 -28.87
C SER A 244 45.18 9.64 -29.96
N VAL A 245 44.69 8.78 -30.85
CA VAL A 245 43.99 9.18 -32.07
C VAL A 245 42.79 8.28 -32.35
N THR A 246 41.70 8.88 -32.78
CA THR A 246 40.57 8.17 -33.39
C THR A 246 40.63 8.34 -34.90
N ILE A 247 40.70 7.24 -35.64
CA ILE A 247 40.58 7.23 -37.09
C ILE A 247 39.15 6.86 -37.43
N ARG A 248 38.45 7.73 -38.15
CA ARG A 248 37.02 7.62 -38.38
C ARG A 248 36.65 7.65 -39.85
N THR A 249 35.74 6.77 -40.23
CA THR A 249 35.09 6.74 -41.56
C THR A 249 33.58 6.64 -41.44
N LYS A 250 32.89 6.68 -42.58
CA LYS A 250 31.49 6.23 -42.69
C LYS A 250 31.35 4.75 -42.32
N ASP A 251 30.20 4.36 -41.80
CA ASP A 251 29.86 2.98 -41.40
C ASP A 251 29.76 1.98 -42.56
N THR A 252 29.75 2.45 -43.80
CA THR A 252 29.79 1.63 -45.03
C THR A 252 31.20 1.49 -45.61
N ASN A 253 32.18 2.24 -45.08
CA ASN A 253 33.55 2.28 -45.59
C ASN A 253 34.47 1.40 -44.74
N LYS A 254 35.74 1.30 -45.13
CA LYS A 254 36.71 0.44 -44.47
C LYS A 254 37.99 1.14 -44.05
N VAL A 255 38.66 0.54 -43.06
CA VAL A 255 40.08 0.79 -42.75
C VAL A 255 40.90 -0.40 -43.22
N THR A 256 41.90 -0.14 -44.07
CA THR A 256 42.86 -1.14 -44.57
C THR A 256 44.21 -0.95 -43.90
N ILE A 257 44.71 -1.98 -43.23
CA ILE A 257 46.07 -2.02 -42.69
C ILE A 257 47.03 -2.54 -43.76
N GLY A 258 47.92 -1.67 -44.24
CA GLY A 258 48.97 -1.98 -45.20
C GLY A 258 50.08 -2.87 -44.62
N THR A 259 51.01 -3.30 -45.47
CA THR A 259 52.06 -4.28 -45.14
C THR A 259 53.09 -3.77 -44.13
N GLY A 260 53.29 -2.46 -44.04
CA GLY A 260 54.10 -1.78 -43.03
C GLY A 260 53.40 -1.69 -41.67
N GLY A 261 52.08 -1.89 -41.61
CA GLY A 261 51.34 -2.07 -40.36
C GLY A 261 51.06 -0.78 -39.56
N LEU A 262 50.58 -0.97 -38.34
CA LEU A 262 50.25 0.09 -37.37
C LEU A 262 50.74 -0.30 -35.97
N THR A 263 51.58 0.51 -35.35
CA THR A 263 52.01 0.35 -33.96
C THR A 263 51.36 1.40 -33.07
N VAL A 264 50.74 1.00 -31.96
CA VAL A 264 50.25 1.90 -30.92
C VAL A 264 51.39 2.17 -29.94
N GLY A 265 51.81 3.43 -29.86
CA GLY A 265 52.86 3.86 -28.94
C GLY A 265 52.47 3.66 -27.47
N GLY A 266 53.46 3.57 -26.59
CA GLY A 266 53.26 3.29 -25.16
C GLY A 266 52.33 4.30 -24.46
N ASN A 267 51.41 3.80 -23.64
CA ASN A 267 50.38 4.58 -22.93
C ASN A 267 49.48 5.42 -23.86
N ARG A 268 49.32 5.02 -25.13
CA ARG A 268 48.43 5.69 -26.09
C ARG A 268 47.16 4.88 -26.33
N ARG A 269 46.15 5.58 -26.84
CA ARG A 269 44.89 4.99 -27.27
C ARG A 269 44.66 5.27 -28.75
N VAL A 270 44.61 4.22 -29.56
CA VAL A 270 44.19 4.31 -30.96
C VAL A 270 42.82 3.68 -31.09
N THR A 271 41.89 4.39 -31.75
CA THR A 271 40.54 3.87 -32.04
C THR A 271 40.31 3.89 -33.54
N LEU A 272 39.99 2.73 -34.11
CA LEU A 272 39.56 2.59 -35.49
C LEU A 272 38.03 2.50 -35.49
N LYS A 273 37.35 3.58 -35.87
CA LYS A 273 35.88 3.66 -35.94
C LYS A 273 35.44 3.65 -37.41
N THR A 274 35.06 2.49 -37.92
CA THR A 274 34.79 2.26 -39.35
C THR A 274 33.72 1.20 -39.60
N GLY A 275 33.21 1.07 -40.82
CA GLY A 275 32.30 -0.01 -41.19
C GLY A 275 32.93 -1.39 -41.15
N SER A 276 34.15 -1.52 -41.67
CA SER A 276 34.90 -2.78 -41.67
C SER A 276 36.41 -2.56 -41.54
N ILE A 277 37.11 -3.54 -40.98
CA ILE A 277 38.57 -3.53 -40.86
C ILE A 277 39.14 -4.73 -41.60
N GLU A 278 40.15 -4.49 -42.42
CA GLU A 278 40.88 -5.52 -43.15
C GLU A 278 42.38 -5.24 -43.17
N ASN A 279 43.17 -6.25 -43.48
CA ASN A 279 44.62 -6.12 -43.66
C ASN A 279 45.06 -6.71 -45.00
N SER A 280 45.97 -6.00 -45.68
CA SER A 280 46.39 -6.30 -47.05
C SER A 280 46.92 -7.73 -47.20
N GLY A 281 46.08 -8.64 -47.70
CA GLY A 281 46.41 -10.05 -47.92
C GLY A 281 46.82 -10.82 -46.66
N GLY A 282 46.37 -10.38 -45.46
CA GLY A 282 46.81 -10.96 -44.18
C GLY A 282 48.14 -10.43 -43.66
N ALA A 283 48.94 -9.74 -44.50
CA ALA A 283 50.31 -9.34 -44.17
C ALA A 283 50.40 -8.09 -43.29
N GLY A 284 49.41 -7.20 -43.35
CA GLY A 284 49.38 -6.01 -42.49
C GLY A 284 49.18 -6.37 -41.02
N ALA A 285 50.06 -5.87 -40.15
CA ALA A 285 50.06 -6.15 -38.72
C ALA A 285 49.79 -4.90 -37.88
N MET A 286 49.04 -5.06 -36.79
CA MET A 286 48.83 -4.06 -35.76
C MET A 286 49.58 -4.49 -34.49
N THR A 287 50.29 -3.58 -33.83
CA THR A 287 51.08 -3.89 -32.62
C THR A 287 50.69 -2.95 -31.48
N VAL A 288 50.42 -3.46 -30.28
CA VAL A 288 49.95 -2.68 -29.13
C VAL A 288 50.93 -2.78 -27.96
N GLY A 289 51.55 -1.67 -27.59
CA GLY A 289 52.48 -1.61 -26.47
C GLY A 289 51.81 -1.74 -25.09
N THR A 290 52.62 -2.02 -24.06
CA THR A 290 52.17 -2.08 -22.66
C THR A 290 51.47 -0.77 -22.24
N GLY A 291 50.40 -0.89 -21.46
CA GLY A 291 49.61 0.25 -20.99
C GLY A 291 48.78 0.96 -22.08
N SER A 292 48.82 0.47 -23.32
CA SER A 292 48.15 1.08 -24.48
C SER A 292 46.85 0.36 -24.81
N THR A 293 45.99 1.03 -25.56
CA THR A 293 44.70 0.46 -26.00
C THR A 293 44.54 0.61 -27.51
N LEU A 294 44.19 -0.49 -28.17
CA LEU A 294 43.68 -0.47 -29.55
C LEU A 294 42.19 -0.80 -29.52
N ASN A 295 41.35 0.13 -29.96
CA ASN A 295 39.91 -0.08 -30.08
C ASN A 295 39.53 -0.32 -31.55
N LEU A 296 38.83 -1.41 -31.81
CA LEU A 296 38.24 -1.77 -33.10
C LEU A 296 36.72 -1.56 -32.99
N TYR A 297 36.24 -0.38 -33.37
CA TYR A 297 34.81 -0.03 -33.35
C TYR A 297 34.24 -0.16 -34.76
N THR A 298 33.80 -1.38 -35.08
CA THR A 298 33.50 -1.79 -36.45
C THR A 298 32.30 -2.72 -36.56
N ASN A 299 31.62 -2.69 -37.70
CA ASN A 299 30.52 -3.63 -37.97
C ASN A 299 31.03 -4.97 -38.52
N SER A 300 32.27 -5.04 -39.03
CA SER A 300 32.85 -6.28 -39.55
C SER A 300 34.37 -6.33 -39.40
N ILE A 301 34.87 -7.52 -39.11
CA ILE A 301 36.29 -7.91 -39.15
C ILE A 301 36.51 -9.18 -39.98
N ALA A 302 35.56 -9.50 -40.88
CA ALA A 302 35.60 -10.75 -41.65
C ALA A 302 36.91 -10.89 -42.45
N ASN A 303 37.39 -9.77 -43.02
CA ASN A 303 38.61 -9.70 -43.81
C ASN A 303 39.88 -9.40 -43.00
N LEU A 304 39.79 -9.28 -41.67
CA LEU A 304 40.96 -9.21 -40.80
C LEU A 304 41.44 -10.64 -40.51
N ALA A 305 42.55 -11.03 -41.14
CA ALA A 305 43.06 -12.40 -41.16
C ALA A 305 44.54 -12.46 -40.78
N ALA A 306 44.95 -13.56 -40.14
CA ALA A 306 46.33 -13.84 -39.74
C ALA A 306 47.26 -13.96 -40.96
N ASN A 307 48.56 -13.67 -40.77
CA ASN A 307 49.60 -13.95 -41.77
C ASN A 307 50.18 -15.35 -41.56
N GLY A 308 49.55 -16.36 -42.14
CA GLY A 308 49.93 -17.76 -41.91
C GLY A 308 49.70 -18.14 -40.45
N THR A 309 50.78 -18.46 -39.72
CA THR A 309 50.73 -18.76 -38.27
C THR A 309 50.93 -17.53 -37.39
N ASN A 310 51.19 -16.35 -37.96
CA ASN A 310 51.47 -15.13 -37.21
C ASN A 310 50.20 -14.29 -37.06
N PRO A 311 49.83 -13.88 -35.83
CA PRO A 311 48.72 -12.97 -35.62
C PRO A 311 48.94 -11.60 -36.25
N SER A 312 47.85 -11.03 -36.78
CA SER A 312 47.86 -9.71 -37.42
C SER A 312 47.55 -8.58 -36.46
N VAL A 313 47.14 -8.90 -35.23
CA VAL A 313 47.00 -7.93 -34.14
C VAL A 313 47.74 -8.50 -32.95
N THR A 314 48.87 -7.89 -32.62
CA THR A 314 49.76 -8.31 -31.54
C THR A 314 49.83 -7.27 -30.43
N GLY A 315 50.10 -7.65 -29.19
CA GLY A 315 50.43 -6.67 -28.15
C GLY A 315 50.33 -7.15 -26.72
N THR A 316 50.71 -6.29 -25.77
CA THR A 316 50.65 -6.55 -24.32
C THR A 316 49.66 -5.65 -23.59
N GLY A 317 49.00 -4.74 -24.32
CA GLY A 317 48.00 -3.80 -23.79
C GLY A 317 46.58 -4.36 -23.73
N THR A 318 45.60 -3.49 -23.95
CA THR A 318 44.17 -3.83 -24.05
C THR A 318 43.71 -3.80 -25.51
N LEU A 319 42.97 -4.84 -25.91
CA LEU A 319 42.23 -4.87 -27.17
C LEU A 319 40.76 -4.59 -26.89
N GLY A 320 40.28 -3.44 -27.35
CA GLY A 320 38.87 -3.06 -27.30
C GLY A 320 38.17 -3.43 -28.60
N ILE A 321 36.97 -4.02 -28.53
CA ILE A 321 36.18 -4.41 -29.68
C ILE A 321 34.73 -4.01 -29.43
N ALA A 322 34.13 -3.21 -30.30
CA ALA A 322 32.71 -2.90 -30.23
C ALA A 322 32.14 -2.72 -31.64
N THR A 323 30.81 -2.68 -31.74
CA THR A 323 30.17 -2.32 -33.01
C THR A 323 30.35 -0.83 -33.32
N TYR A 324 30.35 -0.46 -34.60
CA TYR A 324 30.34 0.96 -34.99
C TYR A 324 29.03 1.61 -34.53
N ASP A 325 27.94 0.92 -34.83
CA ASP A 325 26.57 1.22 -34.41
C ASP A 325 26.20 0.32 -33.24
N GLY A 326 26.10 0.90 -32.05
CA GLY A 326 25.79 0.19 -30.82
C GLY A 326 24.46 -0.57 -30.84
N THR A 327 23.54 -0.29 -31.77
CA THR A 327 22.31 -1.07 -31.91
C THR A 327 22.55 -2.47 -32.47
N LYS A 328 23.67 -2.68 -33.18
CA LYS A 328 24.11 -3.98 -33.66
C LYS A 328 24.60 -4.87 -32.52
N THR A 329 24.50 -6.16 -32.73
CA THR A 329 24.80 -7.18 -31.72
C THR A 329 26.21 -7.75 -31.89
N ILE A 330 26.88 -8.07 -30.79
CA ILE A 330 28.15 -8.80 -30.79
C ILE A 330 27.87 -10.27 -30.45
N GLY A 331 28.38 -11.20 -31.26
CA GLY A 331 28.40 -12.63 -30.94
C GLY A 331 29.80 -13.05 -30.51
N LEU A 332 29.99 -13.42 -29.24
CA LEU A 332 31.25 -13.90 -28.66
C LEU A 332 31.26 -15.42 -28.47
N GLY A 333 32.17 -16.11 -29.14
CA GLY A 333 32.31 -17.56 -29.10
C GLY A 333 31.84 -18.26 -30.36
N ASN A 334 32.09 -19.58 -30.44
CA ASN A 334 32.03 -20.33 -31.71
C ASN A 334 30.62 -20.51 -32.28
N THR A 335 29.60 -20.44 -31.45
CA THR A 335 28.19 -20.61 -31.85
C THR A 335 27.35 -19.39 -31.51
N ALA A 336 27.98 -18.28 -31.16
CA ALA A 336 27.27 -17.06 -30.78
C ALA A 336 26.73 -16.33 -32.02
N THR A 337 25.52 -15.81 -31.91
CA THR A 337 24.88 -15.01 -32.97
C THR A 337 25.14 -13.53 -32.74
N GLY A 338 25.52 -12.81 -33.79
CA GLY A 338 25.55 -11.34 -33.78
C GLY A 338 25.92 -10.76 -35.13
N ASP A 339 25.74 -9.44 -35.28
CA ASP A 339 26.21 -8.69 -36.45
C ASP A 339 27.74 -8.72 -36.56
N LEU A 340 28.42 -8.51 -35.42
CA LEU A 340 29.87 -8.63 -35.29
C LEU A 340 30.22 -9.95 -34.59
N LEU A 341 30.77 -10.91 -35.35
CA LEU A 341 31.15 -12.23 -34.84
C LEU A 341 32.61 -12.25 -34.36
N LEU A 342 32.80 -12.73 -33.14
CA LEU A 342 34.08 -12.93 -32.46
C LEU A 342 34.21 -14.41 -32.06
N PRO A 343 34.38 -15.33 -33.02
CA PRO A 343 34.59 -16.75 -32.71
C PRO A 343 35.95 -16.93 -32.01
N ASP A 344 36.05 -17.95 -31.15
CA ASP A 344 37.27 -18.19 -30.36
C ASP A 344 38.50 -18.37 -31.24
N ALA A 345 38.33 -18.94 -32.44
CA ALA A 345 39.41 -19.10 -33.41
C ALA A 345 40.13 -17.78 -33.71
N LYS A 346 39.47 -16.62 -33.63
CA LYS A 346 40.12 -15.30 -33.82
C LYS A 346 41.06 -14.95 -32.66
N PHE A 347 40.78 -15.41 -31.43
CA PHE A 347 41.62 -15.21 -30.25
C PHE A 347 42.71 -16.29 -30.19
N GLY A 348 43.91 -15.92 -30.63
CA GLY A 348 45.08 -16.81 -30.77
C GLY A 348 45.57 -16.90 -32.20
N THR A 349 44.71 -16.68 -33.21
CA THR A 349 45.12 -16.65 -34.62
C THR A 349 45.22 -15.23 -35.17
N VAL A 350 44.18 -14.39 -35.02
CA VAL A 350 44.17 -13.01 -35.52
C VAL A 350 44.62 -12.05 -34.44
N PHE A 351 44.08 -12.23 -33.23
CA PHE A 351 44.49 -11.52 -32.03
C PHE A 351 45.48 -12.40 -31.28
N ASP A 352 46.68 -11.90 -31.03
CA ASP A 352 47.72 -12.68 -30.38
C ASP A 352 47.40 -12.99 -28.91
N PRO A 353 48.05 -14.02 -28.33
CA PRO A 353 47.86 -14.37 -26.94
C PRO A 353 48.66 -13.47 -25.98
N GLY A 354 49.34 -12.41 -26.42
CA GLY A 354 50.11 -11.48 -25.59
C GLY A 354 49.26 -10.46 -24.84
N PHE A 355 48.05 -10.14 -25.34
CA PHE A 355 47.18 -9.14 -24.72
C PHE A 355 46.95 -9.45 -23.24
N THR A 356 46.79 -8.42 -22.41
CA THR A 356 46.49 -8.62 -20.98
C THR A 356 44.99 -8.62 -20.71
N HIS A 357 44.22 -7.92 -21.55
CA HIS A 357 42.79 -7.69 -21.34
C HIS A 357 42.03 -7.53 -22.67
N TYR A 358 40.86 -8.17 -22.77
CA TYR A 358 39.89 -7.97 -23.86
C TYR A 358 38.69 -7.15 -23.35
N ALA A 359 38.45 -6.00 -23.96
CA ALA A 359 37.31 -5.12 -23.65
C ALA A 359 36.27 -5.22 -24.78
N ILE A 360 35.20 -5.97 -24.57
CA ILE A 360 34.19 -6.28 -25.58
C ILE A 360 32.91 -5.49 -25.28
N GLY A 361 32.49 -4.69 -26.25
CA GLY A 361 31.43 -3.69 -26.13
C GLY A 361 31.92 -2.35 -25.59
N ASN A 362 31.00 -1.40 -25.44
CA ASN A 362 31.25 -0.04 -24.99
C ASN A 362 29.96 0.57 -24.41
N ASP A 363 29.99 1.87 -24.09
CA ASP A 363 28.83 2.54 -23.49
C ASP A 363 27.57 2.62 -24.37
N ALA A 364 27.71 2.52 -25.68
CA ALA A 364 26.60 2.57 -26.63
C ALA A 364 26.13 1.16 -27.05
N GLN A 365 26.87 0.11 -26.68
CA GLN A 365 26.60 -1.26 -27.12
C GLN A 365 25.27 -1.77 -26.54
N GLY A 366 24.37 -2.22 -27.42
CA GLY A 366 23.04 -2.71 -27.08
C GLY A 366 23.11 -4.12 -26.51
N THR A 367 23.59 -5.10 -27.29
CA THR A 367 23.60 -6.50 -26.86
C THR A 367 24.91 -7.21 -27.17
N ILE A 368 25.34 -8.06 -26.24
CA ILE A 368 26.38 -9.07 -26.42
C ILE A 368 25.75 -10.44 -26.15
N ASN A 369 25.89 -11.37 -27.10
CA ASN A 369 25.53 -12.77 -26.94
C ASN A 369 26.81 -13.60 -26.81
N VAL A 370 26.91 -14.40 -25.76
CA VAL A 370 28.05 -15.28 -25.48
C VAL A 370 27.61 -16.72 -25.67
N ALA A 371 28.33 -17.51 -26.48
CA ALA A 371 28.07 -18.93 -26.62
C ALA A 371 29.34 -19.71 -26.99
N ASN A 372 29.75 -20.60 -26.07
CA ASN A 372 30.91 -21.49 -26.23
C ASN A 372 32.19 -20.70 -26.53
N SER A 373 32.56 -19.82 -25.59
CA SER A 373 33.78 -19.02 -25.64
C SER A 373 34.78 -19.42 -24.56
N SER A 374 36.06 -19.53 -24.92
CA SER A 374 37.18 -19.81 -24.02
C SER A 374 38.32 -18.83 -24.27
N LEU A 375 38.60 -17.95 -23.30
CA LEU A 375 39.56 -16.86 -23.44
C LEU A 375 40.66 -16.92 -22.37
N ALA A 376 41.90 -16.65 -22.76
CA ALA A 376 43.05 -16.80 -21.88
C ALA A 376 43.32 -15.59 -20.94
N LYS A 377 42.49 -14.55 -21.01
CA LYS A 377 42.78 -13.19 -20.51
C LYS A 377 41.71 -12.67 -19.58
N ASP A 378 41.98 -11.53 -18.96
CA ASP A 378 40.90 -10.75 -18.33
C ASP A 378 39.93 -10.30 -19.44
N VAL A 379 38.63 -10.29 -19.16
CA VAL A 379 37.59 -9.94 -20.12
C VAL A 379 36.60 -9.00 -19.47
N THR A 380 36.35 -7.86 -20.11
CA THR A 380 35.23 -6.98 -19.77
C THR A 380 34.17 -7.06 -20.86
N LEU A 381 32.95 -7.44 -20.48
CA LEU A 381 31.76 -7.36 -21.32
C LEU A 381 30.95 -6.14 -20.90
N GLN A 382 30.68 -5.23 -21.84
CA GLN A 382 29.92 -4.01 -21.56
C GLN A 382 28.84 -3.77 -22.63
N ALA A 383 27.58 -3.84 -22.22
CA ALA A 383 26.42 -3.58 -23.08
C ALA A 383 25.17 -3.25 -22.24
N ASN A 384 24.05 -2.90 -22.87
CA ASN A 384 22.76 -2.85 -22.19
C ASN A 384 22.33 -4.26 -21.75
N ASN A 385 22.43 -5.24 -22.64
CA ASN A 385 22.07 -6.63 -22.40
C ASN A 385 23.24 -7.58 -22.68
N ILE A 386 23.52 -8.50 -21.75
CA ILE A 386 24.54 -9.54 -21.91
C ILE A 386 23.88 -10.90 -21.72
N ASN A 387 23.86 -11.73 -22.76
CA ASN A 387 23.17 -13.01 -22.76
C ASN A 387 24.18 -14.16 -22.87
N PHE A 388 24.18 -15.07 -21.91
CA PHE A 388 24.99 -16.29 -21.95
C PHE A 388 24.11 -17.45 -22.44
N ALA A 389 24.30 -17.86 -23.68
CA ALA A 389 23.58 -18.97 -24.34
C ALA A 389 24.41 -20.26 -24.40
N GLY A 390 25.61 -20.27 -23.83
CA GLY A 390 26.53 -21.39 -23.79
C GLY A 390 27.71 -21.08 -22.88
N ASP A 391 28.73 -21.93 -22.90
CA ASP A 391 29.85 -21.83 -21.95
C ASP A 391 30.67 -20.54 -22.16
N MET A 392 31.14 -19.96 -21.05
CA MET A 392 32.13 -18.90 -21.01
C MET A 392 33.23 -19.30 -20.05
N THR A 393 34.42 -19.60 -20.57
CA THR A 393 35.56 -20.05 -19.77
C THR A 393 36.70 -19.05 -19.85
N LEU A 394 37.23 -18.63 -18.71
CA LEU A 394 38.48 -17.89 -18.63
C LEU A 394 39.62 -18.77 -18.09
N ALA A 395 40.85 -18.43 -18.47
CA ALA A 395 42.04 -19.04 -17.87
C ALA A 395 42.14 -18.73 -16.36
N ALA A 396 42.90 -19.56 -15.64
CA ALA A 396 43.13 -19.39 -14.21
C ALA A 396 43.71 -18.00 -13.86
N GLY A 397 43.27 -17.46 -12.74
CA GLY A 397 43.62 -16.14 -12.20
C GLY A 397 42.95 -14.95 -12.88
N LYS A 398 42.15 -15.18 -13.93
CA LYS A 398 41.57 -14.12 -14.76
C LYS A 398 40.19 -13.67 -14.28
N THR A 399 39.90 -12.41 -14.58
CA THR A 399 38.68 -11.69 -14.19
C THR A 399 37.72 -11.58 -15.36
N LEU A 400 36.49 -12.04 -15.15
CA LEU A 400 35.35 -11.70 -15.99
C LEU A 400 34.61 -10.53 -15.36
N VAL A 401 34.54 -9.40 -16.07
CA VAL A 401 33.69 -8.27 -15.70
C VAL A 401 32.44 -8.30 -16.58
N VAL A 402 31.27 -8.41 -15.97
CA VAL A 402 29.96 -8.33 -16.63
C VAL A 402 29.33 -7.00 -16.23
N ASN A 403 29.40 -6.01 -17.11
CA ASN A 403 28.81 -4.69 -16.93
C ASN A 403 27.59 -4.53 -17.84
N ALA A 404 26.44 -4.99 -17.35
CA ALA A 404 25.18 -4.93 -18.09
C ALA A 404 24.33 -3.77 -17.60
N LYS A 405 24.14 -2.72 -18.40
CA LYS A 405 23.38 -1.52 -17.95
C LYS A 405 21.92 -1.82 -17.64
N THR A 406 21.32 -2.79 -18.34
CA THR A 406 19.93 -3.21 -18.15
C THR A 406 19.86 -4.58 -17.50
N ALA A 407 20.41 -5.62 -18.15
CA ALA A 407 20.37 -6.96 -17.61
C ALA A 407 21.45 -7.90 -18.17
N ALA A 408 21.91 -8.85 -17.34
CA ALA A 408 22.68 -10.01 -17.78
C ALA A 408 21.90 -11.29 -17.46
N ASN A 409 21.68 -12.13 -18.47
CA ASN A 409 20.88 -13.36 -18.35
C ASN A 409 21.68 -14.56 -18.80
N GLN A 410 21.69 -15.62 -18.00
CA GLN A 410 22.20 -16.92 -18.37
C GLN A 410 21.04 -17.84 -18.78
N MET A 411 21.04 -18.25 -20.04
CA MET A 411 20.01 -19.12 -20.63
C MET A 411 20.49 -20.57 -20.76
N ALA A 412 21.80 -20.78 -20.86
CA ALA A 412 22.44 -22.09 -20.91
C ALA A 412 23.95 -21.97 -20.68
N GLY A 413 24.60 -23.13 -20.49
CA GLY A 413 26.05 -23.24 -20.33
C GLY A 413 26.55 -22.74 -18.98
N LYS A 414 27.83 -22.97 -18.70
CA LYS A 414 28.48 -22.55 -17.45
C LYS A 414 29.43 -21.38 -17.68
N ILE A 415 29.53 -20.52 -16.67
CA ILE A 415 30.56 -19.51 -16.55
C ILE A 415 31.66 -20.08 -15.64
N LYS A 416 32.88 -20.17 -16.16
CA LYS A 416 34.07 -20.61 -15.41
C LYS A 416 35.09 -19.49 -15.33
N THR A 417 35.29 -18.96 -14.12
CA THR A 417 36.24 -17.87 -13.87
C THR A 417 36.65 -17.82 -12.41
N ASP A 418 37.91 -17.48 -12.14
CA ASP A 418 38.38 -17.32 -10.77
C ASP A 418 37.85 -16.03 -10.12
N LYS A 419 37.48 -15.02 -10.92
CA LYS A 419 37.01 -13.71 -10.43
C LYS A 419 35.87 -13.20 -11.30
N LEU A 420 34.68 -13.07 -10.73
CA LEU A 420 33.50 -12.51 -11.39
C LEU A 420 33.12 -11.17 -10.77
N ALA A 421 33.27 -10.10 -11.55
CA ALA A 421 32.82 -8.75 -11.20
C ALA A 421 31.52 -8.41 -11.92
N LEU A 422 30.49 -8.03 -11.18
CA LEU A 422 29.15 -7.76 -11.71
C LEU A 422 28.77 -6.29 -11.50
N LEU A 423 28.37 -5.58 -12.57
CA LEU A 423 27.95 -4.18 -12.50
C LEU A 423 26.67 -3.91 -13.31
N GLY A 424 25.91 -2.92 -12.87
CA GLY A 424 24.82 -2.32 -13.65
C GLY A 424 23.41 -2.69 -13.16
N GLY A 425 22.60 -3.25 -14.06
CA GLY A 425 21.19 -3.56 -13.86
C GLY A 425 20.93 -4.93 -13.21
N ASN A 426 19.93 -5.67 -13.71
CA ASN A 426 19.53 -6.96 -13.14
C ASN A 426 20.42 -8.11 -13.65
N ILE A 427 21.08 -8.83 -12.76
CA ILE A 427 22.00 -9.91 -13.15
C ILE A 427 21.49 -11.25 -12.63
N ALA A 428 21.26 -12.19 -13.55
CA ALA A 428 20.80 -13.55 -13.27
C ALA A 428 21.68 -14.58 -13.98
N LEU A 429 22.58 -15.19 -13.21
CA LEU A 429 23.56 -16.20 -13.63
C LEU A 429 23.33 -17.48 -12.80
N GLU A 430 22.24 -18.18 -13.11
CA GLU A 430 21.64 -19.20 -12.23
C GLU A 430 21.94 -20.66 -12.64
N GLU A 431 22.86 -20.88 -13.58
CA GLU A 431 23.33 -22.23 -13.95
C GLU A 431 24.43 -22.76 -13.03
N ASN A 432 24.89 -23.99 -13.26
CA ASN A 432 25.95 -24.62 -12.48
C ASN A 432 27.34 -24.05 -12.84
N ASN A 433 27.60 -22.82 -12.42
CA ASN A 433 28.86 -22.11 -12.69
C ASN A 433 30.02 -22.61 -11.82
N GLU A 434 31.24 -22.28 -12.25
CA GLU A 434 32.48 -22.49 -11.52
C GLU A 434 33.14 -21.12 -11.28
N ILE A 435 32.66 -20.41 -10.26
CA ILE A 435 33.11 -19.07 -9.90
C ILE A 435 33.95 -19.12 -8.62
N GLY A 436 35.13 -18.50 -8.64
CA GLY A 436 35.96 -18.35 -7.43
C GLY A 436 35.46 -17.21 -6.53
N THR A 437 35.97 -16.00 -6.76
CA THR A 437 35.58 -14.77 -6.06
C THR A 437 34.46 -14.06 -6.81
N LEU A 438 33.44 -13.63 -6.08
CA LEU A 438 32.34 -12.78 -6.55
C LEU A 438 32.43 -11.40 -5.88
N ALA A 439 32.33 -10.34 -6.68
CA ALA A 439 32.09 -8.98 -6.21
C ALA A 439 31.07 -8.29 -7.13
N ALA A 440 30.09 -7.58 -6.56
CA ALA A 440 29.00 -7.02 -7.33
C ALA A 440 28.55 -5.65 -6.84
N ASN A 441 28.19 -4.78 -7.79
CA ASN A 441 27.48 -3.52 -7.57
C ASN A 441 26.44 -3.35 -8.68
N ALA A 442 25.27 -3.98 -8.50
CA ALA A 442 24.24 -4.10 -9.51
C ALA A 442 22.84 -3.87 -8.92
N LEU A 443 21.79 -3.70 -9.74
CA LEU A 443 20.43 -3.52 -9.24
C LEU A 443 19.96 -4.77 -8.48
N SER A 444 20.06 -5.95 -9.09
CA SER A 444 19.81 -7.25 -8.45
C SER A 444 20.90 -8.26 -8.80
N VAL A 445 21.18 -9.20 -7.91
CA VAL A 445 22.25 -10.20 -8.10
C VAL A 445 21.72 -11.58 -7.81
N LYS A 446 21.64 -12.44 -8.83
CA LYS A 446 21.37 -13.87 -8.68
C LYS A 446 22.51 -14.66 -9.27
N VAL A 447 23.24 -15.40 -8.44
CA VAL A 447 24.40 -16.18 -8.86
C VAL A 447 24.33 -17.57 -8.24
N LYS A 448 24.39 -18.58 -9.11
CA LYS A 448 24.59 -19.98 -8.72
C LYS A 448 25.99 -20.42 -9.13
N SER A 449 26.68 -21.14 -8.26
CA SER A 449 28.03 -21.71 -8.51
C SER A 449 28.25 -22.93 -7.62
N ASN A 450 29.23 -23.77 -7.93
CA ASN A 450 29.63 -24.87 -7.05
C ASN A 450 30.15 -24.36 -5.67
N ALA A 451 30.93 -23.29 -5.70
CA ALA A 451 31.42 -22.56 -4.53
C ALA A 451 31.36 -21.04 -4.79
N LEU A 452 31.33 -20.23 -3.74
CA LEU A 452 31.40 -18.77 -3.85
C LEU A 452 32.25 -18.17 -2.72
N THR A 453 33.19 -17.30 -3.08
CA THR A 453 33.87 -16.41 -2.14
C THR A 453 33.39 -14.97 -2.37
N ILE A 454 32.66 -14.40 -1.42
CA ILE A 454 32.26 -12.99 -1.44
C ILE A 454 33.46 -12.14 -1.03
N GLY A 455 34.08 -11.47 -2.00
CA GLY A 455 35.38 -10.83 -1.84
C GLY A 455 35.44 -9.44 -2.45
N GLU A 456 36.64 -9.03 -2.86
CA GLU A 456 36.87 -7.77 -3.58
C GLU A 456 37.59 -8.03 -4.89
N ILE A 457 37.21 -7.29 -5.94
CA ILE A 457 37.78 -7.43 -7.28
C ILE A 457 38.06 -6.03 -7.82
N THR A 458 39.28 -5.80 -8.30
CA THR A 458 39.63 -4.61 -9.09
C THR A 458 39.43 -4.93 -10.56
N THR A 459 38.56 -4.18 -11.26
CA THR A 459 38.34 -4.39 -12.70
C THR A 459 39.59 -4.02 -13.51
N PRO A 460 39.86 -4.68 -14.65
CA PRO A 460 41.07 -4.44 -15.43
C PRO A 460 41.20 -2.98 -15.90
N ALA A 461 42.43 -2.46 -15.93
CA ALA A 461 42.75 -1.18 -16.55
C ALA A 461 42.58 -1.23 -18.08
N GLY A 462 42.29 -0.08 -18.70
CA GLY A 462 42.09 -0.01 -20.15
C GLY A 462 40.72 -0.50 -20.63
N ALA A 463 39.83 -0.95 -19.74
CA ALA A 463 38.42 -1.19 -20.04
C ALA A 463 37.72 0.07 -20.57
N PRO A 464 36.55 -0.04 -21.24
CA PRO A 464 35.80 1.12 -21.70
C PRO A 464 35.31 1.96 -20.51
N ILE A 465 35.21 1.34 -19.32
CA ILE A 465 35.05 2.01 -18.03
C ILE A 465 36.37 2.14 -17.29
N ALA A 466 36.46 3.14 -16.40
CA ALA A 466 37.61 3.27 -15.50
C ALA A 466 37.73 2.03 -14.59
N SER A 467 38.97 1.55 -14.41
CA SER A 467 39.26 0.50 -13.43
C SER A 467 38.74 0.91 -12.05
N THR A 468 37.97 0.04 -11.41
CA THR A 468 37.30 0.30 -10.14
C THR A 468 37.42 -0.93 -9.24
N MET A 469 37.60 -0.71 -7.94
CA MET A 469 37.54 -1.76 -6.93
C MET A 469 36.08 -1.95 -6.48
N ILE A 470 35.58 -3.18 -6.61
CA ILE A 470 34.25 -3.59 -6.14
C ILE A 470 34.47 -4.45 -4.90
N THR A 471 33.76 -4.14 -3.82
CA THR A 471 33.91 -4.81 -2.53
C THR A 471 32.58 -5.43 -2.10
N GLY A 472 32.56 -6.74 -1.89
CA GLY A 472 31.36 -7.48 -1.49
C GLY A 472 30.31 -7.57 -2.59
N VAL A 473 29.07 -7.84 -2.19
CA VAL A 473 27.91 -7.86 -3.10
C VAL A 473 26.91 -6.82 -2.63
N LYS A 474 26.62 -5.84 -3.50
CA LYS A 474 25.66 -4.78 -3.25
C LYS A 474 24.55 -4.80 -4.30
N SER A 475 23.30 -4.76 -3.81
CA SER A 475 22.10 -4.54 -4.62
C SER A 475 21.65 -3.08 -4.59
N GLY A 476 20.99 -2.64 -5.65
CA GLY A 476 20.47 -1.28 -5.82
C GLY A 476 18.98 -1.14 -5.52
N GLU A 477 18.46 0.08 -5.71
CA GLU A 477 17.06 0.43 -5.55
C GLU A 477 16.65 1.40 -6.66
N VAL A 478 15.48 1.16 -7.29
CA VAL A 478 14.88 2.08 -8.26
C VAL A 478 13.50 2.48 -7.75
N GLY A 479 13.33 3.75 -7.38
CA GLY A 479 12.10 4.22 -6.74
C GLY A 479 11.93 3.57 -5.36
N THR A 480 10.86 2.79 -5.19
CA THR A 480 10.57 2.00 -3.96
C THR A 480 10.81 0.50 -4.13
N VAL A 481 11.34 0.07 -5.28
CA VAL A 481 11.61 -1.34 -5.58
C VAL A 481 13.10 -1.60 -5.39
N ALA A 482 13.44 -2.30 -4.33
CA ALA A 482 14.80 -2.77 -4.07
C ALA A 482 15.06 -4.10 -4.79
N GLY A 483 16.27 -4.27 -5.33
CA GLY A 483 16.65 -5.53 -5.98
C GLY A 483 17.07 -6.60 -4.96
N ASP A 484 16.78 -7.86 -5.30
CA ASP A 484 17.11 -9.01 -4.48
C ASP A 484 18.55 -9.50 -4.70
N ILE A 485 19.12 -10.15 -3.67
CA ILE A 485 20.36 -10.90 -3.74
C ILE A 485 20.05 -12.38 -3.51
N VAL A 486 20.37 -13.23 -4.48
CA VAL A 486 20.25 -14.70 -4.37
C VAL A 486 21.61 -15.32 -4.65
N LEU A 487 22.21 -15.93 -3.64
CA LEU A 487 23.48 -16.64 -3.75
C LEU A 487 23.23 -18.13 -3.53
N SER A 488 23.57 -18.95 -4.52
CA SER A 488 23.36 -20.40 -4.49
C SER A 488 24.70 -21.13 -4.65
N ALA A 489 25.17 -21.78 -3.60
CA ALA A 489 26.41 -22.56 -3.63
C ALA A 489 26.41 -23.64 -2.54
N ASP A 490 27.14 -24.72 -2.76
CA ASP A 490 27.31 -25.77 -1.75
C ASP A 490 28.45 -25.44 -0.76
N ALA A 491 29.24 -24.41 -1.05
CA ALA A 491 30.22 -23.80 -0.15
C ALA A 491 30.27 -22.28 -0.35
N MET A 492 30.20 -21.51 0.74
CA MET A 492 30.31 -20.04 0.71
C MET A 492 31.32 -19.54 1.74
N THR A 493 32.13 -18.56 1.33
CA THR A 493 33.05 -17.82 2.19
C THR A 493 32.77 -16.33 2.06
N PHE A 494 32.75 -15.59 3.16
CA PHE A 494 32.49 -14.14 3.16
C PHE A 494 33.69 -13.36 3.69
N ASP A 495 34.60 -12.98 2.81
CA ASP A 495 35.70 -12.08 3.12
C ASP A 495 35.21 -10.63 3.24
N LYS A 496 34.19 -10.28 2.45
CA LYS A 496 33.51 -8.98 2.45
C LYS A 496 32.00 -9.12 2.72
N ALA A 497 31.33 -7.98 2.82
CA ALA A 497 29.92 -7.92 3.20
C ALA A 497 28.95 -8.08 2.02
N VAL A 498 27.70 -8.38 2.34
CA VAL A 498 26.54 -8.27 1.45
C VAL A 498 25.61 -7.17 1.96
N GLU A 499 25.12 -6.32 1.06
CA GLU A 499 24.33 -5.14 1.38
C GLU A 499 23.16 -4.97 0.39
N GLY A 500 21.98 -4.70 0.91
CA GLY A 500 20.78 -4.51 0.09
C GLY A 500 19.56 -4.11 0.91
N LYS A 501 18.50 -3.70 0.19
CA LYS A 501 17.18 -3.42 0.77
C LYS A 501 16.10 -4.42 0.36
N GLY A 502 16.37 -5.24 -0.66
CA GLY A 502 15.49 -6.30 -1.11
C GLY A 502 15.54 -7.52 -0.19
N ASN A 503 15.24 -8.70 -0.72
CA ASN A 503 15.46 -9.95 -0.03
C ASN A 503 16.90 -10.45 -0.22
N LEU A 504 17.48 -11.03 0.82
CA LEU A 504 18.69 -11.84 0.72
C LEU A 504 18.31 -13.31 0.77
N THR A 505 18.77 -14.12 -0.18
CA THR A 505 18.65 -15.58 -0.14
C THR A 505 20.03 -16.22 -0.21
N LEU A 506 20.39 -16.98 0.81
CA LEU A 506 21.59 -17.82 0.85
C LEU A 506 21.14 -19.27 0.87
N GLN A 507 21.42 -20.02 -0.19
CA GLN A 507 20.91 -21.39 -0.33
C GLN A 507 21.92 -22.34 -0.97
N GLN A 508 21.67 -23.63 -0.81
CA GLN A 508 22.48 -24.68 -1.44
C GLN A 508 22.28 -24.69 -2.95
N ALA A 509 23.34 -24.95 -3.71
CA ALA A 509 23.23 -25.15 -5.15
C ALA A 509 22.50 -26.47 -5.47
N ASN A 510 22.80 -27.53 -4.71
CA ASN A 510 22.12 -28.81 -4.79
C ASN A 510 21.15 -29.00 -3.61
N ALA A 511 19.90 -29.40 -3.88
CA ALA A 511 18.88 -29.63 -2.87
C ALA A 511 19.25 -30.72 -1.84
N ALA A 512 20.10 -31.68 -2.21
CA ALA A 512 20.56 -32.74 -1.32
C ALA A 512 21.68 -32.30 -0.36
N THR A 513 22.29 -31.15 -0.60
CA THR A 513 23.34 -30.61 0.27
C THR A 513 22.72 -30.14 1.59
N ASN A 514 23.35 -30.50 2.71
CA ASN A 514 22.92 -30.02 4.03
C ASN A 514 23.17 -28.50 4.17
N LEU A 515 22.37 -27.85 5.01
CA LEU A 515 22.58 -26.46 5.45
C LEU A 515 23.02 -26.47 6.91
N ASN A 516 24.12 -25.81 7.23
CA ASN A 516 24.59 -25.62 8.60
C ASN A 516 24.64 -24.11 8.90
N VAL A 517 23.85 -23.63 9.86
CA VAL A 517 23.76 -22.22 10.27
C VAL A 517 24.34 -22.05 11.66
N GLY A 518 25.36 -21.20 11.80
CA GLY A 518 26.11 -20.97 13.05
C GLY A 518 26.96 -22.15 13.54
N THR A 519 26.98 -23.25 12.79
CA THR A 519 27.75 -24.46 13.09
C THR A 519 28.45 -24.97 11.84
N ALA A 520 29.47 -25.81 12.02
CA ALA A 520 30.23 -26.41 10.94
C ALA A 520 29.77 -27.85 10.69
N GLY A 521 29.70 -28.24 9.42
CA GLY A 521 29.36 -29.59 9.01
C GLY A 521 29.68 -29.86 7.54
N THR A 522 29.20 -31.00 7.05
CA THR A 522 29.18 -31.29 5.61
C THR A 522 28.08 -30.46 4.95
N GLY A 523 28.33 -29.91 3.76
CA GLY A 523 27.40 -29.06 3.01
C GLY A 523 27.67 -27.57 3.16
N LEU A 524 26.64 -26.74 2.94
CA LEU A 524 26.74 -25.29 2.99
C LEU A 524 26.84 -24.82 4.44
N ASN A 525 27.98 -24.24 4.81
CA ASN A 525 28.22 -23.68 6.14
C ASN A 525 28.06 -22.16 6.13
N LEU A 526 27.18 -21.64 7.00
CA LEU A 526 26.95 -20.23 7.25
C LEU A 526 27.36 -19.90 8.69
N PRO A 527 28.63 -19.56 8.97
CA PRO A 527 29.14 -19.40 10.33
C PRO A 527 28.50 -18.23 11.09
N GLU A 528 28.60 -18.25 12.43
CA GLU A 528 27.97 -17.26 13.32
C GLU A 528 28.39 -15.81 13.03
N ASN A 529 29.64 -15.60 12.61
CA ASN A 529 30.20 -14.27 12.30
C ASN A 529 29.60 -13.63 11.04
N LEU A 530 28.75 -14.34 10.30
CA LEU A 530 27.97 -13.74 9.21
C LEU A 530 26.87 -12.83 9.74
N PHE A 531 26.33 -13.16 10.91
CA PHE A 531 25.17 -12.54 11.52
C PHE A 531 25.61 -11.46 12.52
N GLY A 532 24.74 -10.47 12.80
CA GLY A 532 25.04 -9.32 13.66
C GLY A 532 25.45 -8.04 12.94
N GLY A 533 25.25 -7.92 11.62
CA GLY A 533 25.43 -6.67 10.87
C GLY A 533 26.82 -6.41 10.27
N ALA A 534 27.78 -7.31 10.48
CA ALA A 534 29.15 -7.14 9.97
C ALA A 534 29.30 -7.60 8.51
N LYS A 535 28.94 -8.86 8.21
CA LYS A 535 29.04 -9.47 6.88
C LYS A 535 27.70 -9.45 6.15
N ILE A 536 26.63 -9.89 6.78
CA ILE A 536 25.28 -9.59 6.33
C ILE A 536 24.90 -8.26 6.98
N LYS A 537 24.80 -7.19 6.18
CA LYS A 537 24.42 -5.87 6.67
C LYS A 537 22.92 -5.81 6.99
N ASP A 538 22.58 -5.00 7.98
CA ASP A 538 21.20 -4.63 8.29
C ASP A 538 20.57 -3.84 7.13
N GLY A 539 19.25 -3.95 6.97
CA GLY A 539 18.44 -3.21 6.01
C GLY A 539 17.70 -4.06 4.99
N PHE A 540 17.84 -5.40 5.03
CA PHE A 540 17.11 -6.30 4.14
C PHE A 540 15.63 -6.38 4.52
N LYS A 541 14.75 -6.46 3.51
CA LYS A 541 13.33 -6.73 3.74
C LYS A 541 13.11 -8.07 4.45
N ASN A 542 13.85 -9.10 4.02
CA ASN A 542 13.84 -10.43 4.62
C ASN A 542 15.11 -11.20 4.22
N VAL A 543 15.60 -12.05 5.11
CA VAL A 543 16.73 -12.97 4.88
C VAL A 543 16.22 -14.40 4.85
N TYR A 544 16.48 -15.12 3.76
CA TYR A 544 16.14 -16.53 3.58
C TYR A 544 17.41 -17.38 3.63
N LEU A 545 17.46 -18.33 4.54
CA LEU A 545 18.55 -19.30 4.68
C LEU A 545 18.03 -20.68 4.29
N GLY A 546 18.57 -21.25 3.21
CA GLY A 546 18.13 -22.53 2.66
C GLY A 546 17.07 -22.39 1.56
N ARG A 547 16.51 -23.53 1.15
CA ARG A 547 15.62 -23.67 -0.01
C ARG A 547 14.41 -24.57 0.29
N GLU A 548 13.29 -24.30 -0.37
CA GLU A 548 11.97 -24.92 -0.13
C GLU A 548 11.82 -26.34 -0.69
N ASP A 549 12.74 -26.75 -1.55
CA ASP A 549 12.85 -28.10 -2.12
C ASP A 549 14.05 -28.88 -1.54
N ALA A 550 14.69 -28.38 -0.47
CA ALA A 550 15.82 -29.05 0.15
C ALA A 550 15.46 -30.45 0.65
N THR A 551 16.26 -31.45 0.30
CA THR A 551 16.21 -32.79 0.87
C THR A 551 17.35 -33.04 1.85
N GLY A 552 18.40 -32.20 1.83
CA GLY A 552 19.47 -32.20 2.83
C GLY A 552 18.98 -31.72 4.20
N ALA A 553 19.63 -32.20 5.26
CA ALA A 553 19.31 -31.79 6.62
C ALA A 553 19.74 -30.34 6.88
N THR A 554 18.98 -29.63 7.71
CA THR A 554 19.34 -28.30 8.23
C THR A 554 19.75 -28.39 9.69
N LYS A 555 20.96 -27.94 10.02
CA LYS A 555 21.48 -27.88 11.38
C LYS A 555 21.71 -26.43 11.78
N VAL A 556 21.25 -26.07 12.97
CA VAL A 556 21.39 -24.72 13.51
C VAL A 556 22.09 -24.81 14.86
N GLY A 557 23.16 -24.04 15.07
CA GLY A 557 23.97 -24.02 16.28
C GLY A 557 24.64 -22.66 16.49
N GLY A 558 25.44 -22.52 17.54
CA GLY A 558 26.20 -21.29 17.82
C GLY A 558 25.35 -20.08 18.24
N ASN A 559 26.00 -18.92 18.38
CA ASN A 559 25.35 -17.69 18.83
C ASN A 559 24.93 -16.80 17.64
N LEU A 560 23.66 -16.87 17.26
CA LEU A 560 23.10 -16.23 16.08
C LEU A 560 22.39 -14.93 16.45
N ASN A 561 22.73 -13.83 15.77
CA ASN A 561 22.09 -12.53 15.97
C ASN A 561 21.54 -11.99 14.64
N PHE A 562 20.25 -12.18 14.38
CA PHE A 562 19.59 -11.68 13.18
C PHE A 562 19.19 -10.21 13.37
N VAL A 563 19.61 -9.35 12.46
CA VAL A 563 19.31 -7.90 12.48
C VAL A 563 18.14 -7.53 11.56
N ASP A 564 17.70 -8.47 10.71
CA ASP A 564 16.56 -8.36 9.81
C ASP A 564 15.60 -9.56 10.01
N PRO A 565 14.33 -9.48 9.57
CA PRO A 565 13.42 -10.62 9.52
C PRO A 565 14.05 -11.81 8.80
N THR A 566 14.07 -12.99 9.43
CA THR A 566 14.82 -14.15 8.94
C THR A 566 13.95 -15.41 8.87
N THR A 567 14.07 -16.15 7.78
CA THR A 567 13.48 -17.47 7.60
C THR A 567 14.58 -18.49 7.38
N ILE A 568 14.68 -19.47 8.27
CA ILE A 568 15.49 -20.68 8.03
C ILE A 568 14.54 -21.73 7.48
N ARG A 569 14.85 -22.27 6.30
CA ARG A 569 13.95 -23.20 5.60
C ARG A 569 14.64 -24.45 5.10
N SER A 570 13.91 -25.56 5.20
CA SER A 570 14.20 -26.88 4.65
C SER A 570 12.97 -27.37 3.87
N GLY A 571 13.12 -28.38 3.03
CA GLY A 571 12.11 -28.67 2.02
C GLY A 571 10.77 -29.17 2.57
N ALA A 572 9.67 -28.74 1.96
CA ALA A 572 8.31 -29.04 2.43
C ALA A 572 7.93 -30.53 2.33
N THR A 573 8.62 -31.31 1.49
CA THR A 573 8.28 -32.73 1.25
C THR A 573 9.02 -33.69 2.18
N ALA A 574 10.28 -33.41 2.52
CA ALA A 574 11.15 -34.33 3.28
C ALA A 574 12.25 -33.62 4.11
N GLY A 575 12.21 -32.29 4.25
CA GLY A 575 13.26 -31.53 4.91
C GLY A 575 13.21 -31.61 6.43
N ALA A 576 14.34 -31.91 7.07
CA ALA A 576 14.49 -31.94 8.52
C ALA A 576 15.36 -30.78 9.01
N MET A 577 14.97 -30.18 10.14
CA MET A 577 15.74 -29.15 10.82
C MET A 577 16.03 -29.57 12.27
N THR A 578 17.26 -29.33 12.71
CA THR A 578 17.68 -29.54 14.10
C THR A 578 18.39 -28.31 14.64
N LEU A 579 17.86 -27.73 15.73
CA LEU A 579 18.59 -26.78 16.56
C LEU A 579 19.37 -27.58 17.62
N ASP A 580 20.69 -27.58 17.52
CA ASP A 580 21.56 -28.28 18.47
C ASP A 580 21.64 -27.55 19.81
N GLY A 581 22.24 -28.20 20.84
CA GLY A 581 22.28 -27.65 22.20
C GLY A 581 23.11 -26.37 22.35
N THR A 582 23.84 -25.95 21.32
CA THR A 582 24.62 -24.70 21.29
C THR A 582 23.86 -23.55 20.63
N ALA A 583 22.74 -23.83 19.95
CA ALA A 583 21.96 -22.81 19.26
C ALA A 583 21.41 -21.76 20.24
N ASN A 584 21.85 -20.51 20.09
CA ASN A 584 21.33 -19.36 20.81
C ASN A 584 20.96 -18.28 19.80
N ILE A 585 19.67 -18.20 19.47
CA ILE A 585 19.16 -17.32 18.41
C ILE A 585 18.53 -16.06 19.03
N GLY A 586 19.08 -14.90 18.71
CA GLY A 586 18.47 -13.59 18.94
C GLY A 586 18.08 -12.92 17.63
N THR A 587 16.99 -12.13 17.63
CA THR A 587 16.49 -11.45 16.42
C THR A 587 16.43 -9.92 16.54
N ASN A 588 16.87 -9.35 17.66
CA ASN A 588 16.73 -7.91 17.94
C ASN A 588 15.30 -7.35 17.79
N GLY A 589 14.27 -8.18 18.01
CA GLY A 589 12.87 -7.77 17.83
C GLY A 589 12.32 -8.00 16.41
N ASN A 590 13.10 -8.60 15.50
CA ASN A 590 12.64 -9.00 14.18
C ASN A 590 11.94 -10.37 14.21
N ALA A 591 11.08 -10.62 13.22
CA ALA A 591 10.41 -11.90 13.05
C ALA A 591 11.39 -13.02 12.67
N LEU A 592 11.13 -14.22 13.18
CA LEU A 592 11.86 -15.44 12.83
C LEU A 592 10.88 -16.53 12.40
N ALA A 593 11.17 -17.17 11.28
CA ALA A 593 10.45 -18.35 10.83
C ALA A 593 11.40 -19.56 10.73
N LEU A 594 10.98 -20.68 11.30
CA LEU A 594 11.62 -21.99 11.16
C LEU A 594 10.67 -22.87 10.35
N GLU A 595 11.07 -23.17 9.13
CA GLU A 595 10.26 -23.89 8.15
C GLU A 595 10.92 -25.21 7.79
N SER A 596 10.38 -26.33 8.26
CA SER A 596 10.86 -27.67 7.89
C SER A 596 9.74 -28.68 8.08
N LYS A 597 9.82 -29.83 7.42
CA LYS A 597 8.83 -30.89 7.65
C LYS A 597 8.94 -31.47 9.06
N ASP A 598 10.17 -31.73 9.49
CA ASP A 598 10.50 -32.16 10.85
C ASP A 598 11.34 -31.06 11.52
N LEU A 599 10.97 -30.66 12.74
CA LEU A 599 11.70 -29.68 13.55
C LEU A 599 12.05 -30.28 14.91
N THR A 600 13.33 -30.45 15.18
CA THR A 600 13.84 -30.93 16.47
C THR A 600 14.67 -29.85 17.14
N THR A 601 14.54 -29.69 18.46
CA THR A 601 15.47 -28.86 19.24
C THR A 601 16.05 -29.67 20.38
N ALA A 602 17.36 -29.55 20.58
CA ALA A 602 18.09 -30.25 21.64
C ALA A 602 18.06 -29.47 22.96
N PRO A 603 18.24 -30.13 24.11
CA PRO A 603 18.44 -29.44 25.39
C PRO A 603 19.58 -28.42 25.30
N GLY A 604 19.37 -27.25 25.89
CA GLY A 604 20.32 -26.12 25.84
C GLY A 604 20.07 -25.12 24.72
N SER A 605 19.37 -25.51 23.65
CA SER A 605 19.00 -24.58 22.57
C SER A 605 18.05 -23.48 23.06
N LYS A 606 18.27 -22.26 22.58
CA LYS A 606 17.50 -21.06 22.93
C LYS A 606 17.13 -20.25 21.69
N VAL A 607 15.88 -19.82 21.61
CA VAL A 607 15.38 -18.81 20.67
C VAL A 607 14.79 -17.66 21.47
N ASN A 608 15.16 -16.42 21.15
CA ASN A 608 14.57 -15.22 21.72
C ASN A 608 14.27 -14.22 20.61
N THR A 609 12.98 -14.00 20.36
CA THR A 609 12.49 -13.11 19.29
C THR A 609 12.21 -11.68 19.75
N GLY A 610 12.30 -11.39 21.06
CA GLY A 610 11.91 -10.10 21.63
C GLY A 610 10.47 -9.73 21.20
N ALA A 611 10.30 -8.55 20.61
CA ALA A 611 9.01 -8.09 20.08
C ALA A 611 8.65 -8.64 18.68
N GLY A 612 9.51 -9.49 18.09
CA GLY A 612 9.27 -10.13 16.81
C GLY A 612 8.36 -11.35 16.94
N ASP A 613 7.69 -11.73 15.84
CA ASP A 613 6.87 -12.94 15.81
C ASP A 613 7.77 -14.18 15.61
N LEU A 614 7.48 -15.27 16.31
CA LEU A 614 8.09 -16.58 16.05
C LEU A 614 7.10 -17.43 15.26
N THR A 615 7.53 -17.93 14.10
CA THR A 615 6.73 -18.86 13.28
C THR A 615 7.40 -20.22 13.18
N LEU A 616 6.69 -21.27 13.60
CA LEU A 616 7.08 -22.66 13.43
C LEU A 616 6.15 -23.28 12.40
N LYS A 617 6.66 -23.52 11.19
CA LYS A 617 5.91 -24.13 10.10
C LYS A 617 6.44 -25.53 9.85
N THR A 618 5.72 -26.54 10.33
CA THR A 618 6.24 -27.91 10.40
C THR A 618 5.15 -28.96 10.55
N ASP A 619 5.40 -30.17 10.06
CA ASP A 619 4.47 -31.31 10.21
C ASP A 619 4.76 -32.15 11.45
N LYS A 620 5.98 -32.05 12.00
CA LYS A 620 6.41 -32.79 13.17
C LYS A 620 7.37 -31.98 14.02
N ILE A 621 7.15 -31.98 15.34
CA ILE A 621 8.03 -31.33 16.30
C ILE A 621 8.52 -32.26 17.40
N ASP A 622 9.76 -32.04 17.82
CA ASP A 622 10.31 -32.53 19.09
C ASP A 622 11.17 -31.42 19.71
N LEU A 623 10.54 -30.60 20.56
CA LEU A 623 11.18 -29.43 21.15
C LEU A 623 11.75 -29.74 22.54
N ASN A 624 13.05 -29.57 22.77
CA ASN A 624 13.67 -29.72 24.09
C ASN A 624 14.46 -28.48 24.52
N GLY A 625 14.45 -27.43 23.69
CA GLY A 625 14.99 -26.10 23.96
C GLY A 625 13.97 -25.11 24.51
N LYS A 626 14.45 -23.89 24.80
CA LYS A 626 13.65 -22.76 25.27
C LYS A 626 13.38 -21.78 24.13
N MET A 627 12.13 -21.34 23.96
CA MET A 627 11.73 -20.36 22.96
C MET A 627 10.96 -19.22 23.64
N GLU A 628 11.51 -18.01 23.57
CA GLU A 628 11.03 -16.79 24.23
C GLU A 628 10.64 -15.73 23.18
N GLY A 629 9.60 -14.95 23.47
CA GLY A 629 9.17 -13.80 22.69
C GLY A 629 7.98 -13.11 23.36
N THR A 630 7.73 -11.84 23.08
CA THR A 630 6.67 -11.06 23.74
C THR A 630 5.45 -10.80 22.86
N LYS A 631 5.49 -11.19 21.58
CA LYS A 631 4.41 -10.97 20.61
C LYS A 631 3.74 -12.30 20.22
N ALA A 632 3.59 -12.61 18.93
CA ALA A 632 2.87 -13.79 18.48
C ALA A 632 3.81 -14.99 18.26
N LEU A 633 3.40 -16.14 18.79
CA LEU A 633 3.91 -17.45 18.39
C LEU A 633 2.91 -18.09 17.42
N ASN A 634 3.34 -18.36 16.19
CA ASN A 634 2.54 -19.02 15.16
C ASN A 634 3.02 -20.44 14.97
N ILE A 635 2.14 -21.42 15.17
CA ILE A 635 2.44 -22.84 14.95
C ILE A 635 1.44 -23.36 13.92
N LEU A 636 1.94 -23.73 12.75
CA LEU A 636 1.09 -24.19 11.65
C LEU A 636 1.75 -25.36 10.92
N PRO A 637 0.94 -26.27 10.34
CA PRO A 637 1.45 -27.36 9.53
C PRO A 637 2.18 -26.85 8.28
N MET A 638 3.17 -27.62 7.83
CA MET A 638 3.82 -27.39 6.53
C MET A 638 2.95 -27.94 5.40
N SER A 639 2.40 -29.14 5.59
CA SER A 639 1.53 -29.83 4.65
C SER A 639 0.07 -29.45 4.86
N HIS A 640 -0.62 -29.12 3.76
CA HIS A 640 -2.02 -28.67 3.80
C HIS A 640 -2.96 -29.65 4.52
N THR A 641 -2.79 -30.96 4.35
CA THR A 641 -3.66 -31.99 4.95
C THR A 641 -3.18 -32.48 6.32
N GLN A 642 -2.14 -31.88 6.89
CA GLN A 642 -1.57 -32.35 8.14
C GLN A 642 -2.51 -32.05 9.31
N ASP A 643 -2.88 -33.11 10.02
CA ASP A 643 -3.60 -33.02 11.27
C ASP A 643 -2.70 -32.52 12.39
N ILE A 644 -3.28 -31.80 13.35
CA ILE A 644 -2.59 -31.23 14.53
C ILE A 644 -3.15 -31.91 15.77
N ASN A 645 -2.29 -32.30 16.71
CA ASN A 645 -2.71 -32.82 18.02
C ASN A 645 -2.17 -31.92 19.13
N LEU A 646 -3.03 -31.32 19.93
CA LEU A 646 -2.71 -30.42 21.03
C LEU A 646 -2.95 -31.12 22.37
N GLY A 647 -1.90 -31.28 23.17
CA GLY A 647 -1.92 -31.82 24.52
C GLY A 647 -1.53 -33.29 24.67
N ALA A 648 -1.59 -34.09 23.60
CA ALA A 648 -1.12 -35.46 23.58
C ALA A 648 -0.12 -35.72 22.43
N ASN A 649 0.62 -36.83 22.54
CA ASN A 649 1.54 -37.27 21.51
C ASN A 649 0.82 -38.22 20.54
N ASP A 650 0.83 -37.87 19.26
CA ASP A 650 0.42 -38.72 18.14
C ASP A 650 1.47 -38.60 17.02
N PRO A 651 2.25 -39.66 16.74
CA PRO A 651 3.34 -39.60 15.76
C PRO A 651 2.87 -39.39 14.31
N ALA A 652 1.58 -39.55 14.00
CA ALA A 652 1.02 -39.29 12.68
C ALA A 652 0.55 -37.83 12.50
N ARG A 653 0.58 -37.02 13.58
CA ARG A 653 0.09 -35.64 13.63
C ARG A 653 1.19 -34.67 14.05
N LEU A 654 0.99 -33.38 13.76
CA LEU A 654 1.77 -32.32 14.38
C LEU A 654 1.43 -32.26 15.87
N SER A 655 2.25 -32.91 16.71
CA SER A 655 1.98 -33.08 18.13
C SER A 655 2.56 -31.94 18.98
N LEU A 656 1.68 -31.12 19.55
CA LEU A 656 1.99 -30.01 20.44
C LEU A 656 1.74 -30.46 21.89
N LEU A 657 2.78 -30.97 22.55
CA LEU A 657 2.68 -31.56 23.89
C LEU A 657 2.39 -30.51 24.97
N ASN A 658 1.69 -30.90 26.04
CA ASN A 658 1.40 -30.01 27.17
C ASN A 658 2.66 -29.37 27.78
N ARG A 659 3.78 -30.12 27.84
CA ARG A 659 5.08 -29.62 28.32
C ARG A 659 5.62 -28.44 27.53
N TYR A 660 5.12 -28.16 26.32
CA TYR A 660 5.55 -27.00 25.54
C TYR A 660 4.94 -25.70 26.07
N PHE A 661 3.76 -25.78 26.70
CA PHE A 661 2.95 -24.63 27.09
C PHE A 661 2.88 -24.43 28.61
N SER A 662 3.08 -25.49 29.39
CA SER A 662 2.80 -25.53 30.84
C SER A 662 4.01 -25.95 31.70
N GLY A 663 4.00 -25.55 32.98
CA GLY A 663 5.02 -25.89 33.95
C GLY A 663 6.23 -24.95 33.97
N ASN A 664 7.15 -25.20 34.92
CA ASN A 664 8.36 -24.39 35.14
C ASN A 664 9.45 -24.62 34.07
N ASP A 665 9.38 -25.74 33.35
CA ASP A 665 10.35 -26.12 32.33
C ASP A 665 9.72 -26.12 30.92
N ARG A 666 8.68 -25.29 30.72
CA ARG A 666 7.97 -25.23 29.43
C ARG A 666 8.89 -24.80 28.28
N THR A 667 8.53 -25.14 27.05
CA THR A 667 9.28 -24.70 25.86
C THR A 667 9.00 -23.24 25.51
N PHE A 668 7.74 -22.81 25.51
CA PHE A 668 7.32 -21.48 25.08
C PHE A 668 7.15 -20.51 26.25
N TRP A 669 7.73 -19.31 26.16
CA TRP A 669 7.76 -18.33 27.24
C TRP A 669 7.36 -16.94 26.76
N GLU A 670 6.61 -16.24 27.62
CA GLU A 670 6.34 -14.78 27.56
C GLU A 670 5.49 -14.29 26.37
N TYR A 671 5.10 -15.18 25.45
CA TYR A 671 4.24 -14.80 24.32
C TYR A 671 2.89 -14.24 24.78
N GLU A 672 2.42 -13.19 24.11
CA GLU A 672 1.10 -12.63 24.35
C GLU A 672 0.01 -13.55 23.79
N ILE A 673 0.21 -14.03 22.56
CA ILE A 673 -0.74 -14.84 21.81
C ILE A 673 -0.02 -16.03 21.16
N VAL A 674 -0.63 -17.21 21.29
CA VAL A 674 -0.25 -18.41 20.56
C VAL A 674 -1.32 -18.77 19.54
N ASN A 675 -0.98 -18.62 18.26
CA ASN A 675 -1.81 -19.01 17.14
C ASN A 675 -1.48 -20.44 16.72
N ILE A 676 -2.48 -21.32 16.69
CA ILE A 676 -2.33 -22.73 16.35
C ILE A 676 -3.23 -23.08 15.18
N GLY A 677 -2.64 -23.65 14.14
CA GLY A 677 -3.33 -24.11 12.95
C GLY A 677 -3.17 -23.21 11.75
N ASP A 678 -3.65 -23.71 10.61
CA ASP A 678 -3.66 -23.02 9.33
C ASP A 678 -5.11 -22.75 8.89
N LYS A 679 -5.44 -21.47 8.69
CA LYS A 679 -6.73 -21.04 8.12
C LYS A 679 -6.99 -21.72 6.76
N GLY A 680 -5.94 -21.82 5.94
CA GLY A 680 -5.98 -22.48 4.64
C GLY A 680 -5.85 -23.99 4.71
N GLY A 681 -5.60 -24.58 5.88
CA GLY A 681 -5.32 -26.01 6.05
C GLY A 681 -6.54 -26.90 5.77
N GLY A 682 -6.31 -28.08 5.22
CA GLY A 682 -7.30 -29.13 5.00
C GLY A 682 -7.38 -30.19 6.10
N GLY A 683 -6.37 -30.26 6.99
CA GLY A 683 -6.34 -31.19 8.13
C GLY A 683 -7.29 -30.82 9.28
N ARG A 684 -7.40 -31.70 10.27
CA ARG A 684 -8.15 -31.47 11.52
C ARG A 684 -7.21 -31.16 12.68
N LEU A 685 -7.63 -30.27 13.58
CA LEU A 685 -6.97 -30.08 14.87
C LEU A 685 -7.72 -30.89 15.93
N TYR A 686 -6.98 -31.68 16.71
CA TYR A 686 -7.47 -32.43 17.84
C TYR A 686 -6.84 -31.85 19.10
N GLN A 687 -7.65 -31.50 20.09
CA GLN A 687 -7.16 -31.24 21.43
C GLN A 687 -7.53 -32.43 22.32
N SER A 688 -6.58 -32.90 23.14
CA SER A 688 -6.74 -34.00 24.09
C SER A 688 -5.84 -33.81 25.32
N GLY A 689 -6.21 -34.40 26.45
CA GLY A 689 -5.45 -34.26 27.70
C GLY A 689 -5.72 -32.96 28.44
N VAL A 690 -4.72 -32.41 29.14
CA VAL A 690 -4.82 -31.15 29.90
C VAL A 690 -3.81 -30.17 29.32
N ILE A 691 -4.28 -28.98 28.91
CA ILE A 691 -3.44 -27.84 28.53
C ILE A 691 -3.63 -26.74 29.59
N ASP A 692 -2.53 -26.34 30.22
CA ASP A 692 -2.53 -25.27 31.23
C ASP A 692 -1.56 -24.17 30.82
N THR A 693 -2.07 -23.01 30.41
CA THR A 693 -1.27 -21.97 29.77
C THR A 693 -1.45 -20.59 30.39
N PRO A 694 -0.38 -19.77 30.45
CA PRO A 694 -0.44 -18.37 30.86
C PRO A 694 -0.69 -17.36 29.71
N PHE A 695 -0.91 -17.81 28.46
CA PHE A 695 -1.07 -16.94 27.28
C PHE A 695 -2.46 -17.05 26.64
N THR A 696 -2.80 -16.04 25.82
CA THR A 696 -3.97 -16.10 24.94
C THR A 696 -3.74 -17.18 23.89
N VAL A 697 -4.74 -18.04 23.67
CA VAL A 697 -4.66 -19.11 22.67
C VAL A 697 -5.71 -18.88 21.60
N ASN A 698 -5.28 -18.94 20.34
CA ASN A 698 -6.13 -18.78 19.17
C ASN A 698 -5.94 -19.97 18.23
N ILE A 699 -6.97 -20.80 18.13
CA ILE A 699 -7.01 -21.95 17.24
C ILE A 699 -7.72 -21.54 15.95
N GLN A 700 -7.05 -21.76 14.81
CA GLN A 700 -7.59 -21.45 13.48
C GLN A 700 -7.25 -22.57 12.52
N GLN A 701 -8.23 -23.38 12.13
CA GLN A 701 -8.00 -24.54 11.27
C GLN A 701 -9.18 -24.77 10.33
N ALA A 702 -8.91 -25.19 9.09
CA ALA A 702 -9.92 -25.68 8.15
C ALA A 702 -11.09 -24.71 7.93
N ILE A 703 -10.69 -23.48 7.67
CA ILE A 703 -11.57 -22.33 7.58
C ILE A 703 -12.12 -22.20 6.14
N THR A 704 -11.28 -22.50 5.16
CA THR A 704 -11.63 -22.54 3.72
C THR A 704 -11.87 -23.96 3.19
N SER A 705 -11.55 -25.00 3.97
CA SER A 705 -11.70 -26.41 3.56
C SER A 705 -13.04 -27.00 4.04
N GLY A 706 -13.62 -27.92 3.26
CA GLY A 706 -14.85 -28.64 3.62
C GLY A 706 -14.62 -29.96 4.38
N THR A 707 -13.37 -30.40 4.54
CA THR A 707 -13.04 -31.72 5.11
C THR A 707 -12.30 -31.66 6.46
N GLY A 708 -11.77 -30.50 6.82
CA GLY A 708 -11.09 -30.29 8.10
C GLY A 708 -12.05 -29.79 9.19
N GLY A 709 -11.52 -29.57 10.40
CA GLY A 709 -12.33 -29.16 11.56
C GLY A 709 -11.49 -29.08 12.83
N VAL A 710 -12.12 -28.67 13.93
CA VAL A 710 -11.52 -28.65 15.27
C VAL A 710 -12.30 -29.59 16.17
N ASN A 711 -11.61 -30.59 16.73
CA ASN A 711 -12.14 -31.54 17.70
C ASN A 711 -11.47 -31.29 19.04
N ILE A 712 -12.24 -30.96 20.07
CA ILE A 712 -11.70 -30.72 21.42
C ILE A 712 -12.25 -31.79 22.34
N SER A 713 -11.33 -32.52 22.95
CA SER A 713 -11.56 -33.42 24.07
C SER A 713 -10.59 -33.09 25.19
N GLY A 714 -10.97 -33.26 26.45
CA GLY A 714 -10.10 -32.91 27.58
C GLY A 714 -10.14 -31.44 27.99
N GLN A 715 -9.17 -30.99 28.80
CA GLN A 715 -9.21 -29.73 29.54
C GLN A 715 -8.25 -28.68 28.97
N ILE A 716 -8.71 -27.43 28.93
CA ILE A 716 -7.87 -26.25 28.69
C ILE A 716 -8.13 -25.16 29.72
N ASN A 717 -7.06 -24.69 30.34
CA ASN A 717 -7.07 -23.54 31.25
C ASN A 717 -6.14 -22.45 30.70
N THR A 718 -6.64 -21.24 30.49
CA THR A 718 -5.85 -20.08 30.02
C THR A 718 -5.56 -19.06 31.14
N ASN A 719 -5.91 -19.37 32.39
CA ASN A 719 -5.55 -18.60 33.60
C ASN A 719 -5.79 -17.08 33.50
N GLY A 720 -6.96 -16.66 33.01
CA GLY A 720 -7.31 -15.24 32.84
C GLY A 720 -6.99 -14.65 31.46
N ARG A 721 -6.57 -15.48 30.50
CA ARG A 721 -6.33 -15.08 29.09
C ARG A 721 -7.41 -15.61 28.16
N ASP A 722 -7.52 -15.01 26.98
CA ASP A 722 -8.55 -15.37 26.02
C ASP A 722 -8.29 -16.74 25.37
N TYR A 723 -9.37 -17.47 25.09
CA TYR A 723 -9.34 -18.71 24.32
C TYR A 723 -10.31 -18.59 23.14
N THR A 724 -9.79 -18.74 21.93
CA THR A 724 -10.59 -18.62 20.71
C THR A 724 -10.41 -19.83 19.81
N VAL A 725 -11.51 -20.28 19.21
CA VAL A 725 -11.56 -21.40 18.27
C VAL A 725 -12.29 -20.95 17.02
N GLY A 726 -11.62 -21.02 15.86
CA GLY A 726 -12.19 -20.72 14.55
C GLY A 726 -12.02 -21.89 13.59
N SER A 727 -13.13 -22.47 13.15
CA SER A 727 -13.17 -23.52 12.12
C SER A 727 -14.56 -23.62 11.53
N ARG A 728 -14.75 -24.20 10.34
CA ARG A 728 -16.12 -24.46 9.84
C ARG A 728 -16.86 -25.46 10.71
N GLU A 729 -16.16 -26.46 11.23
CA GLU A 729 -16.71 -27.50 12.08
C GLU A 729 -15.96 -27.52 13.41
N VAL A 730 -16.69 -27.37 14.52
CA VAL A 730 -16.15 -27.49 15.88
C VAL A 730 -16.93 -28.57 16.62
N ASN A 731 -16.22 -29.57 17.14
CA ASN A 731 -16.79 -30.65 17.93
C ASN A 731 -16.17 -30.66 19.33
N LEU A 732 -16.99 -30.57 20.37
CA LEU A 732 -16.58 -30.58 21.77
C LEU A 732 -17.03 -31.90 22.43
N ASP A 733 -16.14 -32.86 22.64
CA ASP A 733 -16.45 -34.16 23.23
C ASP A 733 -15.69 -34.36 24.55
N ASN A 734 -16.40 -34.34 25.68
CA ASN A 734 -15.83 -34.33 27.02
C ASN A 734 -14.79 -33.20 27.21
N ALA A 735 -15.02 -32.06 26.57
CA ALA A 735 -14.18 -30.87 26.66
C ALA A 735 -14.46 -30.08 27.95
N GLN A 736 -13.43 -29.55 28.59
CA GLN A 736 -13.52 -28.67 29.75
C GLN A 736 -12.71 -27.40 29.46
N ILE A 737 -13.40 -26.30 29.12
CA ILE A 737 -12.76 -25.03 28.75
C ILE A 737 -12.95 -24.03 29.91
N ASN A 738 -11.84 -23.50 30.42
CA ASN A 738 -11.85 -22.50 31.48
C ASN A 738 -10.87 -21.35 31.19
N ALA A 739 -11.37 -20.11 31.18
CA ALA A 739 -10.56 -18.91 30.97
C ALA A 739 -10.42 -18.02 32.22
N ASP A 740 -10.80 -18.52 33.40
CA ASP A 740 -10.70 -17.77 34.64
C ASP A 740 -9.27 -17.59 35.16
N SER A 741 -9.05 -16.44 35.82
CA SER A 741 -7.84 -16.21 36.59
C SER A 741 -7.84 -17.06 37.86
N THR A 742 -6.73 -17.75 38.12
CA THR A 742 -6.52 -18.56 39.32
C THR A 742 -6.00 -17.75 40.51
N ASN A 743 -5.53 -16.51 40.29
CA ASN A 743 -4.87 -15.67 41.31
C ASN A 743 -5.63 -14.36 41.61
N GLY A 744 -6.86 -14.21 41.09
CA GLY A 744 -7.59 -12.94 41.08
C GLY A 744 -7.04 -11.97 40.02
N GLY A 745 -7.92 -11.27 39.30
CA GLY A 745 -7.54 -10.39 38.19
C GLY A 745 -8.56 -10.36 37.06
N THR A 746 -8.13 -10.01 35.84
CA THR A 746 -8.97 -10.05 34.65
C THR A 746 -9.28 -11.50 34.26
N HIS A 747 -10.54 -11.78 33.95
CA HIS A 747 -10.99 -13.07 33.43
C HIS A 747 -10.95 -13.05 31.90
N GLY A 748 -10.45 -14.13 31.30
CA GLY A 748 -10.37 -14.27 29.86
C GLY A 748 -11.71 -14.59 29.23
N ASN A 749 -11.85 -14.26 27.96
CA ASN A 749 -13.04 -14.53 27.15
C ASN A 749 -12.90 -15.87 26.41
N VAL A 750 -14.03 -16.52 26.15
CA VAL A 750 -14.10 -17.71 25.30
C VAL A 750 -14.89 -17.40 24.04
N ALA A 751 -14.31 -17.62 22.86
CA ALA A 751 -15.00 -17.40 21.59
C ALA A 751 -14.93 -18.62 20.67
N ILE A 752 -16.07 -19.05 20.16
CA ILE A 752 -16.20 -20.13 19.18
C ILE A 752 -16.80 -19.55 17.91
N GLN A 753 -16.06 -19.62 16.81
CA GLN A 753 -16.50 -19.25 15.48
C GLN A 753 -16.63 -20.51 14.65
N ALA A 754 -17.88 -20.92 14.37
CA ALA A 754 -18.18 -22.18 13.70
C ALA A 754 -19.42 -22.11 12.81
N ASP A 755 -19.45 -22.91 11.75
CA ASP A 755 -20.68 -23.12 10.98
C ASP A 755 -21.50 -24.28 11.53
N THR A 756 -20.81 -25.28 12.11
CA THR A 756 -21.39 -26.41 12.81
C THR A 756 -20.70 -26.54 14.17
N LEU A 757 -21.47 -26.56 15.24
CA LEU A 757 -21.01 -26.85 16.60
C LEU A 757 -21.74 -28.09 17.13
N THR A 758 -20.98 -29.10 17.55
CA THR A 758 -21.52 -30.25 18.31
C THR A 758 -20.87 -30.32 19.67
N HIS A 759 -21.63 -30.71 20.70
CA HIS A 759 -21.09 -30.95 22.03
C HIS A 759 -21.67 -32.21 22.68
N THR A 760 -20.85 -32.94 23.43
CA THR A 760 -21.26 -34.11 24.22
C THR A 760 -20.41 -34.18 25.48
N GLY A 761 -21.02 -34.22 26.67
CA GLY A 761 -20.29 -34.28 27.95
C GLY A 761 -19.35 -33.10 28.24
N SER A 762 -19.48 -32.00 27.48
CA SER A 762 -18.55 -30.86 27.51
C SER A 762 -19.08 -29.71 28.36
N LYS A 763 -18.17 -28.90 28.92
CA LYS A 763 -18.49 -27.69 29.67
C LYS A 763 -17.51 -26.54 29.41
N ILE A 764 -18.03 -25.33 29.44
CA ILE A 764 -17.33 -24.05 29.42
C ILE A 764 -17.71 -23.32 30.70
N THR A 765 -16.72 -22.86 31.46
CA THR A 765 -16.89 -22.08 32.69
C THR A 765 -16.02 -20.83 32.64
N GLY A 766 -16.47 -19.74 33.24
CA GLY A 766 -15.69 -18.50 33.34
C GLY A 766 -16.51 -17.28 33.74
N HIS A 767 -15.82 -16.21 34.15
CA HIS A 767 -16.43 -14.92 34.48
C HIS A 767 -16.27 -13.87 33.36
N GLY A 768 -15.50 -14.17 32.32
CA GLY A 768 -15.39 -13.33 31.12
C GLY A 768 -16.62 -13.42 30.20
N ASP A 769 -16.49 -12.89 28.99
CA ASP A 769 -17.52 -13.06 27.96
C ASP A 769 -17.36 -14.44 27.29
N VAL A 770 -18.48 -15.13 27.02
CA VAL A 770 -18.53 -16.28 26.12
C VAL A 770 -19.27 -15.92 24.85
N SER A 771 -18.76 -16.33 23.70
CA SER A 771 -19.36 -15.96 22.42
C SER A 771 -19.37 -17.05 21.36
N PHE A 772 -20.42 -17.03 20.55
CA PHE A 772 -20.63 -17.93 19.43
C PHE A 772 -20.91 -17.09 18.18
N ASP A 773 -20.13 -17.24 17.12
CA ASP A 773 -20.37 -16.56 15.83
C ASP A 773 -20.24 -17.57 14.68
N THR A 774 -20.73 -17.22 13.49
CA THR A 774 -20.50 -18.05 12.32
C THR A 774 -19.10 -17.85 11.78
N TYR A 775 -18.51 -18.91 11.23
CA TYR A 775 -17.26 -18.75 10.52
C TYR A 775 -17.50 -18.16 9.14
N THR A 776 -18.45 -18.74 8.39
CA THR A 776 -18.85 -18.25 7.07
C THR A 776 -19.75 -17.01 7.23
N PRO A 777 -19.39 -15.87 6.62
CA PRO A 777 -20.22 -14.67 6.65
C PRO A 777 -21.63 -14.89 6.07
N GLY A 778 -22.64 -14.30 6.71
CA GLY A 778 -24.05 -14.33 6.30
C GLY A 778 -24.82 -15.58 6.69
N LYS A 779 -24.20 -16.57 7.36
CA LYS A 779 -24.94 -17.76 7.83
C LYS A 779 -25.85 -17.44 9.01
N THR A 780 -27.02 -18.06 9.02
CA THR A 780 -28.00 -17.95 10.10
C THR A 780 -27.47 -18.59 11.39
N ILE A 781 -27.81 -18.02 12.55
CA ILE A 781 -27.63 -18.67 13.86
C ILE A 781 -29.02 -18.93 14.45
N SER A 782 -29.29 -20.16 14.88
CA SER A 782 -30.52 -20.51 15.58
C SER A 782 -30.18 -20.97 17.00
N PHE A 783 -30.70 -20.29 18.03
CA PHE A 783 -30.46 -20.72 19.41
C PHE A 783 -31.75 -20.96 20.20
N GLY A 784 -31.78 -22.01 21.01
CA GLY A 784 -32.97 -22.52 21.66
C GLY A 784 -33.82 -23.43 20.77
N THR A 785 -34.91 -23.98 21.34
CA THR A 785 -35.80 -24.92 20.64
C THR A 785 -36.93 -24.16 19.93
N PRO A 786 -37.13 -24.30 18.61
CA PRO A 786 -38.23 -23.63 17.91
C PRO A 786 -39.60 -23.99 18.50
N GLY A 787 -40.43 -22.97 18.79
CA GLY A 787 -41.74 -23.16 19.44
C GLY A 787 -42.80 -23.82 18.56
N SER A 788 -42.63 -23.83 17.24
CA SER A 788 -43.58 -24.38 16.25
C SER A 788 -43.14 -25.72 15.63
N GLY A 789 -42.08 -26.35 16.12
CA GLY A 789 -41.62 -27.67 15.65
C GLY A 789 -40.84 -27.69 14.32
N GLY A 790 -40.37 -26.54 13.83
CA GLY A 790 -39.48 -26.45 12.66
C GLY A 790 -38.04 -26.85 12.99
N ALA A 791 -37.29 -27.34 11.99
CA ALA A 791 -35.86 -27.66 12.16
C ALA A 791 -35.03 -26.37 12.12
N PRO A 792 -34.14 -26.12 13.12
CA PRO A 792 -33.25 -24.97 13.08
C PRO A 792 -32.25 -25.09 11.92
N THR A 793 -31.84 -23.95 11.36
CA THR A 793 -30.91 -23.89 10.21
C THR A 793 -29.67 -23.07 10.56
N GLY A 794 -28.56 -23.35 9.87
CA GLY A 794 -27.28 -22.66 10.09
C GLY A 794 -26.55 -23.19 11.31
N LEU A 795 -25.88 -22.31 12.07
CA LEU A 795 -25.26 -22.67 13.35
C LEU A 795 -26.36 -22.87 14.40
N VAL A 796 -26.50 -24.09 14.92
CA VAL A 796 -27.54 -24.43 15.90
C VAL A 796 -26.96 -24.50 17.30
N LEU A 797 -27.50 -23.69 18.22
CA LEU A 797 -27.15 -23.67 19.63
C LEU A 797 -28.35 -24.16 20.46
N PRO A 798 -28.44 -25.47 20.78
CA PRO A 798 -29.60 -26.03 21.46
C PRO A 798 -29.78 -25.47 22.88
N THR A 799 -30.95 -25.67 23.50
CA THR A 799 -31.25 -25.21 24.86
C THR A 799 -30.27 -25.71 25.91
N ASP A 800 -29.72 -26.90 25.70
CA ASP A 800 -28.70 -27.48 26.58
C ASP A 800 -27.43 -26.61 26.67
N VAL A 801 -27.13 -25.78 25.65
CA VAL A 801 -26.01 -24.82 25.73
C VAL A 801 -26.20 -23.86 26.90
N PHE A 802 -27.43 -23.42 27.18
CA PHE A 802 -27.73 -22.34 28.12
C PHE A 802 -28.30 -22.81 29.46
N SER A 803 -28.46 -24.12 29.66
CA SER A 803 -29.20 -24.69 30.80
C SER A 803 -28.52 -24.51 32.16
N GLY A 804 -27.25 -24.08 32.20
CA GLY A 804 -26.42 -24.00 33.39
C GLY A 804 -25.85 -25.35 33.85
N THR A 805 -26.28 -26.45 33.24
CA THR A 805 -25.79 -27.82 33.48
C THR A 805 -25.27 -28.50 32.20
N GLY A 806 -25.53 -27.93 31.03
CA GLY A 806 -25.03 -28.41 29.73
C GLY A 806 -23.72 -27.74 29.35
N LEU A 807 -23.61 -27.17 28.14
CA LEU A 807 -22.32 -26.63 27.66
C LEU A 807 -21.85 -25.42 28.48
N LEU A 808 -22.70 -24.43 28.74
CA LEU A 808 -22.34 -23.29 29.59
C LEU A 808 -22.72 -23.61 31.04
N GLN A 809 -21.76 -23.51 31.95
CA GLN A 809 -21.95 -23.81 33.36
C GLN A 809 -21.48 -22.68 34.26
N LYS A 810 -22.04 -22.63 35.47
CA LYS A 810 -21.59 -21.71 36.53
C LYS A 810 -20.27 -22.18 37.13
N ASN A 811 -19.53 -21.22 37.67
CA ASN A 811 -18.39 -21.48 38.51
C ASN A 811 -18.81 -22.04 39.89
N PRO A 812 -17.88 -22.66 40.64
CA PRO A 812 -18.16 -23.19 41.98
C PRO A 812 -18.70 -22.15 42.98
N ASP A 813 -18.45 -20.86 42.75
CA ASP A 813 -18.97 -19.76 43.58
C ASP A 813 -20.44 -19.40 43.30
N GLY A 814 -21.07 -20.06 42.32
CA GLY A 814 -22.47 -19.87 41.95
C GLY A 814 -22.71 -18.74 40.94
N THR A 815 -21.66 -18.07 40.46
CA THR A 815 -21.72 -17.06 39.40
C THR A 815 -21.18 -17.59 38.07
N GLY A 816 -21.35 -16.85 36.99
CA GLY A 816 -21.00 -17.30 35.65
C GLY A 816 -20.48 -16.14 34.80
N PHE A 817 -20.82 -16.15 33.51
CA PHE A 817 -20.26 -15.24 32.52
C PHE A 817 -20.73 -13.81 32.71
N LYS A 818 -19.86 -12.83 32.46
CA LYS A 818 -20.30 -11.44 32.33
C LYS A 818 -21.32 -11.28 31.20
N LYS A 819 -21.11 -11.98 30.08
CA LYS A 819 -21.99 -11.91 28.91
C LYS A 819 -21.96 -13.19 28.10
N ILE A 820 -23.12 -13.64 27.65
CA ILE A 820 -23.25 -14.66 26.61
C ILE A 820 -23.61 -13.93 25.31
N ARG A 821 -22.69 -13.90 24.34
CA ARG A 821 -22.89 -13.24 23.04
C ARG A 821 -23.18 -14.24 21.94
N ILE A 822 -24.30 -14.05 21.25
CA ILE A 822 -24.70 -14.82 20.07
C ILE A 822 -24.56 -13.94 18.82
N GLY A 823 -23.77 -14.42 17.86
CA GLY A 823 -23.39 -13.73 16.65
C GLY A 823 -22.31 -12.66 16.82
N GLY A 824 -21.85 -12.12 15.71
CA GLY A 824 -20.79 -11.13 15.60
C GLY A 824 -20.78 -10.48 14.21
N GLN A 825 -19.60 -10.24 13.66
CA GLN A 825 -19.47 -9.58 12.34
C GLN A 825 -19.89 -10.51 11.19
N ASN A 826 -19.78 -11.82 11.38
CA ASN A 826 -20.05 -12.80 10.34
C ASN A 826 -21.51 -13.29 10.35
N ALA A 827 -22.21 -13.19 11.47
CA ALA A 827 -23.59 -13.67 11.58
C ALA A 827 -24.54 -13.01 10.57
N GLY A 828 -25.27 -13.84 9.83
CA GLY A 828 -26.51 -13.47 9.14
C GLY A 828 -27.69 -13.45 10.10
N ASP A 829 -28.90 -13.76 9.63
CA ASP A 829 -30.10 -13.73 10.49
C ASP A 829 -29.95 -14.59 11.76
N ILE A 830 -30.53 -14.13 12.88
CA ILE A 830 -30.53 -14.85 14.15
C ILE A 830 -31.97 -15.20 14.53
N SER A 831 -32.22 -16.50 14.74
CA SER A 831 -33.50 -17.03 15.21
C SER A 831 -33.43 -17.40 16.69
N VAL A 832 -34.37 -16.86 17.47
CA VAL A 832 -34.46 -17.02 18.92
C VAL A 832 -35.61 -17.98 19.26
N GLY A 833 -35.27 -19.21 19.64
CA GLY A 833 -36.19 -20.24 20.11
C GLY A 833 -36.51 -20.13 21.60
N ASN A 834 -37.15 -21.17 22.13
CA ASN A 834 -37.38 -21.34 23.56
C ASN A 834 -36.04 -21.59 24.26
N VAL A 835 -35.65 -20.72 25.19
CA VAL A 835 -34.42 -20.85 25.96
C VAL A 835 -34.58 -20.22 27.34
N THR A 836 -34.06 -20.90 28.37
CA THR A 836 -34.02 -20.40 29.74
C THR A 836 -32.57 -20.11 30.11
N VAL A 837 -32.29 -18.92 30.64
CA VAL A 837 -30.98 -18.56 31.19
C VAL A 837 -31.08 -18.57 32.72
N PRO A 838 -30.56 -19.60 33.41
CA PRO A 838 -30.67 -19.69 34.86
C PRO A 838 -30.02 -18.50 35.56
N ASN A 839 -30.61 -18.09 36.69
CA ASN A 839 -30.08 -17.00 37.50
C ASN A 839 -28.61 -17.25 37.89
N GLY A 840 -27.74 -16.26 37.68
CA GLY A 840 -26.30 -16.35 37.94
C GLY A 840 -25.48 -17.07 36.85
N LEU A 841 -26.09 -17.54 35.75
CA LEU A 841 -25.32 -18.08 34.60
C LEU A 841 -24.65 -16.97 33.79
N ALA A 842 -25.35 -15.85 33.56
CA ALA A 842 -24.77 -14.67 32.95
C ALA A 842 -25.47 -13.38 33.34
N ASP A 843 -24.75 -12.25 33.39
CA ASP A 843 -25.34 -10.94 33.69
C ASP A 843 -26.10 -10.35 32.48
N ALA A 844 -25.69 -10.72 31.27
CA ALA A 844 -26.32 -10.27 30.02
C ALA A 844 -26.30 -11.36 28.93
N VAL A 845 -27.34 -11.37 28.12
CA VAL A 845 -27.38 -12.05 26.82
C VAL A 845 -27.30 -10.98 25.74
N ALA A 846 -26.27 -11.05 24.90
CA ALA A 846 -26.08 -10.12 23.80
C ALA A 846 -26.28 -10.83 22.46
N ILE A 847 -26.96 -10.17 21.53
CA ILE A 847 -27.15 -10.64 20.17
C ILE A 847 -26.50 -9.62 19.22
N LYS A 848 -25.62 -10.06 18.33
CA LYS A 848 -24.99 -9.18 17.34
C LYS A 848 -25.05 -9.80 15.96
N THR A 849 -25.59 -9.08 14.98
CA THR A 849 -25.71 -9.57 13.60
C THR A 849 -25.85 -8.43 12.61
N GLY A 850 -25.41 -8.64 11.36
CA GLY A 850 -25.74 -7.76 10.23
C GLY A 850 -27.15 -8.02 9.64
N GLY A 851 -27.82 -9.09 10.07
CA GLY A 851 -29.15 -9.52 9.64
C GLY A 851 -30.25 -9.26 10.68
N ASN A 852 -31.36 -9.96 10.55
CA ASN A 852 -32.54 -9.81 11.38
C ASN A 852 -32.47 -10.70 12.62
N VAL A 853 -32.98 -10.21 13.75
CA VAL A 853 -33.24 -11.02 14.96
C VAL A 853 -34.73 -11.32 15.01
N THR A 854 -35.11 -12.59 14.95
CA THR A 854 -36.51 -13.03 14.90
C THR A 854 -36.81 -14.09 15.95
N SER A 855 -37.97 -13.99 16.59
CA SER A 855 -38.46 -15.01 17.53
C SER A 855 -39.12 -16.18 16.81
N THR A 856 -38.67 -17.39 17.14
CA THR A 856 -39.37 -18.67 16.87
C THR A 856 -39.85 -19.34 18.15
N GLY A 857 -39.45 -18.83 19.32
CA GLY A 857 -39.87 -19.21 20.66
C GLY A 857 -39.65 -18.05 21.63
N VAL A 858 -39.44 -18.32 22.92
CA VAL A 858 -39.29 -17.27 23.95
C VAL A 858 -38.02 -17.38 24.79
N LEU A 859 -37.48 -16.21 25.12
CA LEU A 859 -36.44 -16.03 26.13
C LEU A 859 -37.05 -16.07 27.54
N GLN A 860 -36.49 -16.87 28.44
CA GLN A 860 -36.92 -16.97 29.84
C GLN A 860 -35.79 -16.66 30.81
N ALA A 861 -36.12 -15.95 31.88
CA ALA A 861 -35.21 -15.56 32.96
C ALA A 861 -33.97 -14.77 32.50
N VAL A 862 -34.04 -14.04 31.38
CA VAL A 862 -32.92 -13.23 30.87
C VAL A 862 -32.73 -11.99 31.76
N PRO A 863 -31.56 -11.81 32.41
CA PRO A 863 -31.35 -10.67 33.32
C PRO A 863 -31.26 -9.35 32.56
N THR A 864 -30.41 -9.30 31.53
CA THR A 864 -30.28 -8.16 30.63
C THR A 864 -30.16 -8.64 29.19
N LEU A 865 -30.95 -8.07 28.28
CA LEU A 865 -30.85 -8.32 26.84
C LEU A 865 -30.19 -7.13 26.14
N GLU A 866 -29.17 -7.40 25.34
CA GLU A 866 -28.55 -6.42 24.44
C GLU A 866 -28.65 -6.92 22.99
N VAL A 867 -28.91 -6.04 22.03
CA VAL A 867 -29.03 -6.43 20.61
C VAL A 867 -28.43 -5.36 19.70
N ASP A 868 -27.66 -5.79 18.69
CA ASP A 868 -27.15 -4.95 17.60
C ASP A 868 -27.44 -5.68 16.27
N ALA A 869 -28.43 -5.18 15.51
CA ALA A 869 -29.01 -5.92 14.38
C ALA A 869 -29.52 -5.02 13.24
N HIS A 870 -29.85 -5.62 12.09
CA HIS A 870 -30.60 -4.94 11.03
C HIS A 870 -32.05 -4.66 11.42
N ASN A 871 -32.71 -5.65 12.03
CA ASN A 871 -34.07 -5.57 12.55
C ASN A 871 -34.17 -6.40 13.83
N VAL A 872 -34.99 -5.97 14.80
CA VAL A 872 -35.24 -6.74 16.03
C VAL A 872 -36.73 -7.04 16.14
N ASN A 873 -37.11 -8.32 16.13
CA ASN A 873 -38.48 -8.77 16.24
C ASN A 873 -38.59 -9.99 17.18
N LEU A 874 -38.70 -9.71 18.48
CA LEU A 874 -38.83 -10.68 19.56
C LEU A 874 -40.27 -10.68 20.10
N THR A 875 -41.13 -11.48 19.48
CA THR A 875 -42.55 -11.62 19.87
C THR A 875 -42.79 -12.74 20.87
N GLY A 876 -43.96 -12.77 21.52
CA GLY A 876 -44.33 -13.81 22.47
C GLY A 876 -44.02 -13.46 23.93
N PRO A 877 -44.36 -14.36 24.89
CA PRO A 877 -44.23 -14.10 26.32
C PRO A 877 -42.77 -14.21 26.84
N ASN A 878 -41.87 -13.33 26.38
CA ASN A 878 -40.46 -13.32 26.83
C ASN A 878 -40.33 -12.78 28.27
N GLU A 879 -39.58 -13.46 29.14
CA GLU A 879 -39.31 -13.03 30.51
C GLU A 879 -37.92 -12.38 30.57
N ILE A 880 -37.87 -11.07 30.26
CA ILE A 880 -36.66 -10.26 30.20
C ILE A 880 -36.73 -9.17 31.27
N LYS A 881 -35.85 -9.25 32.28
CA LYS A 881 -35.86 -8.30 33.40
C LYS A 881 -35.41 -6.91 32.98
N ASN A 882 -34.32 -6.81 32.23
CA ASN A 882 -33.77 -5.55 31.72
C ASN A 882 -33.56 -5.59 30.20
N LEU A 883 -34.00 -4.55 29.50
CA LEU A 883 -33.61 -4.24 28.14
C LEU A 883 -32.42 -3.26 28.21
N GLY A 884 -31.24 -3.76 27.85
CA GLY A 884 -30.00 -2.98 27.77
C GLY A 884 -29.97 -2.13 26.50
N ASN A 885 -28.81 -2.09 25.84
CA ASN A 885 -28.69 -1.41 24.55
C ASN A 885 -29.26 -2.29 23.43
N ILE A 886 -30.23 -1.76 22.69
CA ILE A 886 -30.85 -2.42 21.54
C ILE A 886 -30.78 -1.46 20.36
N THR A 887 -29.90 -1.74 19.40
CA THR A 887 -29.72 -0.93 18.20
C THR A 887 -30.22 -1.71 16.99
N SER A 888 -31.10 -1.10 16.22
CA SER A 888 -31.63 -1.64 14.97
C SER A 888 -31.43 -0.64 13.84
N ALA A 889 -30.97 -1.12 12.67
CA ALA A 889 -30.96 -0.31 11.45
C ALA A 889 -32.39 -0.04 10.91
N THR A 890 -33.38 -0.78 11.40
CA THR A 890 -34.79 -0.67 11.07
C THR A 890 -35.65 -0.59 12.36
N GLY A 891 -36.62 -1.48 12.54
CA GLY A 891 -37.56 -1.45 13.68
C GLY A 891 -37.05 -2.26 14.87
N VAL A 892 -37.68 -2.02 16.02
CA VAL A 892 -37.49 -2.83 17.23
C VAL A 892 -38.87 -3.25 17.71
N THR A 893 -39.14 -4.54 17.82
CA THR A 893 -40.35 -5.07 18.46
C THR A 893 -39.92 -6.08 19.51
N VAL A 894 -40.24 -5.80 20.77
CA VAL A 894 -39.95 -6.69 21.90
C VAL A 894 -41.22 -6.86 22.73
N GLU A 895 -41.74 -8.09 22.76
CA GLU A 895 -42.83 -8.48 23.63
C GLU A 895 -42.29 -9.16 24.89
N THR A 896 -42.69 -8.69 26.06
CA THR A 896 -42.29 -9.24 27.36
C THR A 896 -43.50 -9.71 28.19
N LYS A 897 -43.23 -10.46 29.26
CA LYS A 897 -44.20 -10.96 30.22
C LYS A 897 -43.75 -10.66 31.65
N GLY A 898 -44.67 -10.17 32.48
CA GLY A 898 -44.43 -9.99 33.92
C GLY A 898 -43.67 -8.73 34.32
N GLY A 899 -43.45 -7.80 33.39
CA GLY A 899 -42.76 -6.52 33.59
C GLY A 899 -41.33 -6.51 33.02
N THR A 900 -40.83 -5.32 32.67
CA THR A 900 -39.46 -5.14 32.15
C THR A 900 -38.94 -3.73 32.43
N ASN A 901 -37.61 -3.58 32.51
CA ASN A 901 -36.94 -2.30 32.71
C ASN A 901 -36.08 -1.94 31.49
N VAL A 902 -36.26 -0.78 30.88
CA VAL A 902 -35.34 -0.22 29.90
C VAL A 902 -34.20 0.46 30.66
N THR A 903 -33.03 -0.19 30.66
CA THR A 903 -31.84 0.26 31.38
C THR A 903 -30.76 0.83 30.46
N GLY A 904 -30.79 0.49 29.16
CA GLY A 904 -29.90 1.05 28.14
C GLY A 904 -30.62 1.95 27.14
N VAL A 905 -30.00 2.15 25.97
CA VAL A 905 -30.56 2.92 24.86
C VAL A 905 -31.12 1.98 23.80
N ILE A 906 -32.42 2.12 23.52
CA ILE A 906 -33.11 1.39 22.46
C ILE A 906 -33.27 2.32 21.26
N THR A 907 -32.63 2.02 20.14
CA THR A 907 -32.66 2.84 18.92
C THR A 907 -33.21 2.05 17.74
N GLY A 908 -34.21 2.63 17.07
CA GLY A 908 -34.71 2.16 15.77
C GLY A 908 -34.75 3.29 14.75
N ASN A 909 -34.76 2.93 13.46
CA ASN A 909 -34.79 3.86 12.33
C ASN A 909 -35.82 3.43 11.29
N ASN A 910 -36.61 4.36 10.78
CA ASN A 910 -37.59 4.18 9.69
C ASN A 910 -38.67 3.09 9.86
N ALA A 911 -38.70 2.33 10.96
CA ALA A 911 -39.77 1.43 11.36
C ALA A 911 -40.05 1.51 12.86
N PRO A 912 -41.26 1.20 13.34
CA PRO A 912 -41.65 1.46 14.72
C PRO A 912 -40.77 0.76 15.77
N VAL A 913 -40.62 1.42 16.92
CA VAL A 913 -40.04 0.84 18.14
C VAL A 913 -41.18 0.49 19.09
N ASN A 914 -41.53 -0.80 19.16
CA ASN A 914 -42.61 -1.35 19.96
C ASN A 914 -42.06 -2.14 21.17
N ILE A 915 -42.48 -1.77 22.37
CA ILE A 915 -42.23 -2.53 23.60
C ILE A 915 -43.57 -2.87 24.22
N THR A 916 -43.93 -4.16 24.22
CA THR A 916 -45.23 -4.62 24.72
C THR A 916 -45.04 -5.61 25.86
N ASN A 917 -45.40 -5.23 27.08
CA ASN A 917 -45.46 -6.14 28.21
C ASN A 917 -46.88 -6.69 28.39
N LYS A 918 -47.02 -8.01 28.53
CA LYS A 918 -48.29 -8.72 28.74
C LYS A 918 -48.32 -9.42 30.10
N ASN A 919 -49.54 -9.77 30.55
CA ASN A 919 -49.80 -10.56 31.77
C ASN A 919 -49.28 -9.92 33.07
N GLY A 920 -49.36 -8.60 33.20
CA GLY A 920 -49.04 -7.87 34.43
C GLY A 920 -47.57 -7.43 34.53
N GLY A 921 -47.28 -6.63 35.56
CA GLY A 921 -45.97 -5.99 35.76
C GLY A 921 -45.82 -4.67 34.98
N ASN A 922 -44.88 -3.84 35.40
CA ASN A 922 -44.69 -2.50 34.84
C ASN A 922 -43.69 -2.51 33.68
N VAL A 923 -43.85 -1.58 32.74
CA VAL A 923 -42.75 -1.17 31.85
C VAL A 923 -42.10 0.06 32.45
N THR A 924 -40.85 -0.06 32.88
CA THR A 924 -40.12 1.01 33.55
C THR A 924 -38.96 1.47 32.67
N ILE A 925 -38.83 2.77 32.41
CA ILE A 925 -37.58 3.33 31.87
C ILE A 925 -36.74 3.76 33.06
N ALA A 926 -35.65 3.05 33.33
CA ALA A 926 -34.78 3.30 34.46
C ALA A 926 -33.98 4.62 34.28
N PRO A 927 -33.38 5.18 35.36
CA PRO A 927 -32.46 6.32 35.21
C PRO A 927 -31.35 6.01 34.21
N GLY A 928 -31.17 6.88 33.21
CA GLY A 928 -30.21 6.70 32.12
C GLY A 928 -30.71 5.86 30.93
N GLY A 929 -31.82 5.14 31.08
CA GLY A 929 -32.47 4.42 29.98
C GLY A 929 -33.15 5.37 28.99
N GLN A 930 -33.11 5.04 27.70
CA GLN A 930 -33.71 5.86 26.63
C GLN A 930 -34.31 4.99 25.53
N ILE A 931 -35.36 5.49 24.89
CA ILE A 931 -35.94 4.91 23.68
C ILE A 931 -35.94 6.00 22.60
N VAL A 932 -35.28 5.73 21.48
CA VAL A 932 -34.99 6.71 20.42
C VAL A 932 -35.49 6.18 19.09
N GLY A 933 -36.56 6.81 18.57
CA GLY A 933 -37.02 6.62 17.20
C GLY A 933 -36.36 7.63 16.26
N THR A 934 -35.65 7.16 15.25
CA THR A 934 -35.00 8.02 14.24
C THR A 934 -35.68 7.88 12.88
N GLY A 935 -35.48 8.85 11.98
CA GLY A 935 -36.12 8.84 10.66
C GLY A 935 -37.65 8.90 10.76
N THR A 936 -38.35 7.90 10.22
CA THR A 936 -39.82 7.76 10.30
C THR A 936 -40.30 6.79 11.39
N SER A 937 -39.50 6.54 12.43
CA SER A 937 -39.86 5.65 13.54
C SER A 937 -40.70 6.32 14.62
N ASP A 938 -41.96 5.89 14.76
CA ASP A 938 -42.76 6.12 15.97
C ASP A 938 -42.32 5.17 17.10
N VAL A 939 -42.52 5.59 18.35
CA VAL A 939 -42.28 4.76 19.55
C VAL A 939 -43.61 4.36 20.19
N VAL A 940 -43.76 3.08 20.53
CA VAL A 940 -44.97 2.53 21.15
C VAL A 940 -44.60 1.70 22.36
N ILE A 941 -45.23 1.99 23.50
CA ILE A 941 -45.05 1.22 24.74
C ILE A 941 -46.42 0.77 25.24
N GLU A 942 -46.61 -0.54 25.41
CA GLU A 942 -47.83 -1.11 25.98
C GLU A 942 -47.49 -1.85 27.29
N ALA A 943 -48.16 -1.48 28.38
CA ALA A 943 -48.04 -2.15 29.69
C ALA A 943 -49.38 -2.82 30.04
N GLN A 944 -49.67 -3.97 29.44
CA GLN A 944 -50.95 -4.67 29.61
C GLN A 944 -51.06 -5.33 30.99
N GLY A 945 -52.04 -4.90 31.79
CA GLY A 945 -52.18 -5.30 33.19
C GLY A 945 -51.19 -4.65 34.15
N GLY A 946 -50.53 -3.55 33.75
CA GLY A 946 -49.57 -2.82 34.58
C GLY A 946 -49.50 -1.32 34.28
N ALA A 947 -48.50 -0.66 34.87
CA ALA A 947 -48.26 0.77 34.72
C ALA A 947 -46.99 1.07 33.90
N PHE A 948 -46.94 2.28 33.34
CA PHE A 948 -45.75 2.86 32.73
C PHE A 948 -45.02 3.73 33.75
N LYS A 949 -43.73 3.49 33.94
CA LYS A 949 -42.90 4.22 34.91
C LYS A 949 -41.69 4.85 34.25
N ASN A 950 -41.74 6.15 34.00
CA ASN A 950 -40.60 6.91 33.55
C ASN A 950 -39.76 7.39 34.75
N LYS A 951 -38.52 6.90 34.83
CA LYS A 951 -37.48 7.38 35.77
C LYS A 951 -36.28 8.00 35.03
N GLY A 952 -36.36 8.13 33.71
CA GLY A 952 -35.33 8.72 32.86
C GLY A 952 -35.51 10.22 32.59
N GLY A 953 -36.55 10.84 33.13
CA GLY A 953 -36.87 12.26 32.92
C GLY A 953 -37.42 12.58 31.52
N ALA A 954 -37.37 13.86 31.14
CA ALA A 954 -38.00 14.38 29.92
C ALA A 954 -37.40 13.81 28.61
N ASN A 955 -36.17 13.27 28.64
CA ASN A 955 -35.47 12.74 27.46
C ASN A 955 -35.52 11.21 27.36
N ALA A 956 -36.34 10.55 28.20
CA ALA A 956 -36.49 9.10 28.23
C ALA A 956 -37.05 8.52 26.93
N ILE A 957 -37.86 9.28 26.20
CA ILE A 957 -38.36 8.92 24.87
C ILE A 957 -38.10 10.07 23.92
N GLN A 958 -37.42 9.78 22.80
CA GLN A 958 -37.07 10.74 21.77
C GLN A 958 -37.52 10.22 20.41
N THR A 959 -38.04 11.11 19.58
CA THR A 959 -38.47 10.79 18.22
C THR A 959 -38.05 11.91 17.27
N ALA A 960 -37.87 11.60 15.98
CA ALA A 960 -37.56 12.61 14.97
C ALA A 960 -38.71 13.62 14.81
N PRO A 961 -38.46 14.83 14.25
CA PRO A 961 -39.51 15.81 14.02
C PRO A 961 -40.68 15.22 13.21
N SER A 962 -41.92 15.49 13.63
CA SER A 962 -43.16 14.95 13.06
C SER A 962 -43.47 13.48 13.36
N GLN A 963 -42.60 12.77 14.09
CA GLN A 963 -42.90 11.47 14.69
C GLN A 963 -43.45 11.65 16.11
N ARG A 964 -43.98 10.57 16.70
CA ARG A 964 -44.60 10.59 18.03
C ARG A 964 -44.27 9.37 18.85
N TYR A 965 -44.46 9.49 20.15
CA TYR A 965 -44.53 8.35 21.05
C TYR A 965 -45.92 8.12 21.61
N VAL A 966 -46.29 6.84 21.73
CA VAL A 966 -47.58 6.36 22.23
C VAL A 966 -47.36 5.43 23.41
N VAL A 967 -48.03 5.69 24.53
CA VAL A 967 -48.01 4.81 25.70
C VAL A 967 -49.42 4.33 26.01
N HIS A 968 -49.61 3.02 26.20
CA HIS A 968 -50.91 2.42 26.54
C HIS A 968 -50.80 1.60 27.81
N THR A 969 -51.54 1.96 28.87
CA THR A 969 -51.50 1.31 30.18
C THR A 969 -52.88 0.86 30.66
N GLU A 970 -52.92 0.04 31.71
CA GLU A 970 -54.19 -0.48 32.24
C GLU A 970 -55.02 0.66 32.85
N ASP A 971 -54.37 1.51 33.65
CA ASP A 971 -54.95 2.67 34.32
C ASP A 971 -53.91 3.82 34.39
N SER A 972 -54.37 5.05 34.63
CA SER A 972 -53.55 6.24 34.79
C SER A 972 -52.93 6.40 36.19
N VAL A 973 -53.49 5.74 37.21
CA VAL A 973 -53.22 6.02 38.63
C VAL A 973 -51.79 5.68 39.07
N GLU A 974 -51.25 4.57 38.56
CA GLU A 974 -49.93 4.06 38.94
C GLU A 974 -48.83 4.44 37.95
N ASN A 975 -49.15 5.26 36.94
CA ASN A 975 -48.19 5.75 35.97
C ASN A 975 -47.32 6.86 36.55
N GLU A 976 -46.07 6.89 36.09
CA GLU A 976 -45.10 7.92 36.43
C GLU A 976 -44.55 8.51 35.12
N ILE A 977 -44.78 9.80 34.87
CA ILE A 977 -44.53 10.44 33.56
C ILE A 977 -43.20 11.20 33.52
N ASP A 978 -42.82 11.82 34.64
CA ASP A 978 -41.54 12.49 34.88
C ASP A 978 -41.00 13.32 33.71
N GLY A 979 -41.69 14.41 33.35
CA GLY A 979 -41.25 15.36 32.33
C GLY A 979 -41.61 15.03 30.88
N LEU A 980 -42.15 13.85 30.58
CA LEU A 980 -42.74 13.55 29.27
C LEU A 980 -44.07 14.29 29.07
N VAL A 981 -44.43 14.59 27.83
CA VAL A 981 -45.63 15.37 27.48
C VAL A 981 -46.51 14.58 26.52
N PHE A 982 -47.75 14.35 26.95
CA PHE A 982 -48.79 13.68 26.18
C PHE A 982 -49.92 14.67 25.85
N GLN A 983 -49.93 15.21 24.63
CA GLN A 983 -50.94 16.18 24.20
C GLN A 983 -52.30 15.51 23.96
N PHE A 984 -52.30 14.26 23.52
CA PHE A 984 -53.51 13.46 23.36
C PHE A 984 -53.59 12.42 24.47
N ARG A 985 -54.68 12.43 25.26
CA ARG A 985 -54.93 11.42 26.31
C ARG A 985 -56.35 10.90 26.18
N ARG A 986 -56.56 9.59 26.38
CA ARG A 986 -57.89 8.98 26.24
C ARG A 986 -58.07 7.75 27.13
N TYR A 987 -59.18 7.70 27.86
CA TYR A 987 -59.62 6.57 28.68
C TYR A 987 -60.55 5.60 27.93
N GLY A 988 -60.78 4.42 28.51
CA GLY A 988 -61.70 3.41 27.97
C GLY A 988 -61.30 2.87 26.61
N THR A 989 -60.01 2.86 26.29
CA THR A 989 -59.49 2.36 25.02
C THR A 989 -58.87 0.98 25.23
N ASP A 990 -59.51 -0.07 24.71
CA ASP A 990 -58.94 -1.42 24.75
C ASP A 990 -57.65 -1.50 23.91
N TYR A 991 -56.70 -2.34 24.31
CA TYR A 991 -55.43 -2.53 23.58
C TYR A 991 -55.63 -2.87 22.11
N THR A 992 -56.69 -3.62 21.79
CA THR A 992 -57.03 -3.98 20.41
C THR A 992 -57.65 -2.82 19.61
N GLN A 993 -58.17 -1.79 20.28
CA GLN A 993 -58.89 -0.68 19.66
C GLN A 993 -58.01 0.54 19.37
N ARG A 994 -56.78 0.61 19.91
CA ARG A 994 -55.93 1.80 19.80
C ARG A 994 -55.69 2.25 18.36
N ASN A 995 -55.49 1.33 17.43
CA ASN A 995 -55.27 1.64 16.02
C ASN A 995 -56.51 2.19 15.29
N SER A 996 -57.71 2.06 15.89
CA SER A 996 -58.95 2.65 15.36
C SER A 996 -59.15 4.11 15.78
N ILE A 997 -58.29 4.64 16.66
CA ILE A 997 -58.38 6.01 17.16
C ILE A 997 -57.39 6.90 16.40
N THR A 998 -57.92 7.94 15.75
CA THR A 998 -57.08 8.94 15.06
C THR A 998 -56.46 9.89 16.09
N ILE A 999 -55.14 9.77 16.29
CA ILE A 999 -54.35 10.73 17.07
C ILE A 999 -54.03 11.94 16.19
N PRO A 1000 -54.26 13.18 16.66
CA PRO A 1000 -53.88 14.39 15.92
C PRO A 1000 -52.40 14.40 15.51
N ALA A 1001 -52.12 14.98 14.33
CA ALA A 1001 -50.76 15.02 13.79
C ALA A 1001 -49.78 15.77 14.72
N GLY A 1002 -48.58 15.21 14.88
CA GLY A 1002 -47.51 15.80 15.72
C GLY A 1002 -47.75 15.72 17.24
N GLN A 1003 -48.77 14.99 17.70
CA GLN A 1003 -49.07 14.83 19.12
C GLN A 1003 -48.67 13.45 19.63
N ASN A 1004 -48.03 13.42 20.80
CA ASN A 1004 -47.79 12.21 21.58
C ASN A 1004 -49.07 11.81 22.31
N ALA A 1005 -49.29 10.50 22.41
CA ALA A 1005 -50.55 9.96 22.92
C ALA A 1005 -50.36 9.05 24.14
N MET A 1006 -51.27 9.19 25.11
CA MET A 1006 -51.39 8.23 26.20
C MET A 1006 -52.81 7.64 26.24
N PHE A 1007 -52.91 6.32 26.18
CA PHE A 1007 -54.17 5.59 26.26
C PHE A 1007 -54.26 4.83 27.58
N TYR A 1008 -55.47 4.77 28.11
CA TYR A 1008 -55.79 3.99 29.30
C TYR A 1008 -56.94 3.05 28.98
N LYS A 1009 -56.80 1.78 29.37
CA LYS A 1009 -57.88 0.79 29.20
C LYS A 1009 -59.03 1.03 30.16
N TYR A 1010 -58.74 1.35 31.42
CA TYR A 1010 -59.75 1.72 32.41
C TYR A 1010 -60.52 2.96 31.94
N GLN A 1011 -61.85 2.95 32.12
CA GLN A 1011 -62.69 4.12 31.86
C GLN A 1011 -63.24 4.67 33.19
N PRO A 1012 -62.71 5.81 33.68
CA PRO A 1012 -63.22 6.47 34.86
C PRO A 1012 -64.58 7.11 34.61
N GLU A 1013 -65.37 7.26 35.67
CA GLU A 1013 -66.71 7.83 35.63
C GLU A 1013 -66.75 9.24 36.25
N LEU A 1014 -67.34 10.21 35.56
CA LEU A 1014 -67.70 11.52 36.11
C LEU A 1014 -69.22 11.58 36.26
N LYS A 1015 -69.68 11.90 37.47
CA LYS A 1015 -71.10 12.08 37.76
C LYS A 1015 -71.42 13.56 37.93
N LEU A 1016 -72.20 14.10 37.00
CA LEU A 1016 -72.65 15.49 36.99
C LEU A 1016 -73.93 15.62 37.79
N TYR A 1017 -73.90 16.45 38.82
CA TYR A 1017 -75.05 16.73 39.66
C TYR A 1017 -75.51 18.16 39.47
N SER A 1018 -76.82 18.35 39.43
CA SER A 1018 -77.45 19.67 39.46
C SER A 1018 -78.88 19.57 39.97
N THR A 1019 -79.37 20.66 40.53
CA THR A 1019 -80.75 20.77 41.00
C THR A 1019 -81.43 21.99 40.40
N ARG A 1020 -82.73 21.90 40.15
CA ARG A 1020 -83.55 23.08 39.84
C ARG A 1020 -84.81 23.06 40.67
N ALA A 1021 -85.38 24.23 40.94
CA ALA A 1021 -86.67 24.27 41.61
C ALA A 1021 -87.79 23.78 40.67
N TYR A 1022 -88.80 23.16 41.27
CA TYR A 1022 -90.03 22.76 40.61
C TYR A 1022 -90.70 24.02 40.05
N GLY A 1023 -90.94 24.01 38.74
CA GLY A 1023 -91.45 25.16 37.99
C GLY A 1023 -90.41 26.09 37.38
N ASP A 1024 -89.11 25.83 37.53
CA ASP A 1024 -88.10 26.55 36.75
C ASP A 1024 -87.99 25.96 35.34
N ALA A 1025 -87.56 26.76 34.37
CA ALA A 1025 -87.18 26.26 33.06
C ALA A 1025 -85.97 25.32 33.17
N ASN A 1026 -85.78 24.40 32.20
CA ASN A 1026 -84.69 23.42 32.29
C ASN A 1026 -83.29 24.06 32.25
N ASN A 1027 -83.17 25.30 31.73
CA ASN A 1027 -81.93 26.08 31.83
C ASN A 1027 -81.49 26.38 33.28
N ALA A 1028 -82.39 26.24 34.26
CA ALA A 1028 -82.07 26.41 35.67
C ALA A 1028 -81.19 25.30 36.24
N PHE A 1029 -81.05 24.15 35.56
CA PHE A 1029 -80.04 23.13 35.89
C PHE A 1029 -78.61 23.59 35.57
N TYR A 1030 -78.44 24.66 34.79
CA TYR A 1030 -77.19 25.02 34.12
C TYR A 1030 -76.64 26.36 34.62
N ASN A 1031 -76.69 26.64 35.92
CA ASN A 1031 -76.16 27.89 36.48
C ASN A 1031 -75.49 27.68 37.84
N ASP A 1032 -74.81 28.70 38.33
CA ASP A 1032 -74.01 28.62 39.57
C ASP A 1032 -74.88 28.44 40.81
N SER A 1033 -76.13 28.90 40.74
CA SER A 1033 -77.13 28.82 41.81
C SER A 1033 -77.81 27.44 41.89
N SER A 1034 -77.59 26.57 40.91
CA SER A 1034 -78.24 25.24 40.78
C SER A 1034 -77.60 24.14 41.65
N GLY A 1035 -76.48 24.44 42.31
CA GLY A 1035 -75.68 23.46 43.04
C GLY A 1035 -74.90 22.51 42.10
N PHE A 1036 -74.63 22.94 40.86
CA PHE A 1036 -73.89 22.16 39.88
C PHE A 1036 -72.51 21.78 40.42
N HIS A 1037 -72.21 20.48 40.45
CA HIS A 1037 -70.88 19.97 40.78
C HIS A 1037 -70.62 18.63 40.09
N ILE A 1038 -69.35 18.31 39.93
CA ILE A 1038 -68.89 17.06 39.33
C ILE A 1038 -68.31 16.21 40.45
N VAL A 1039 -68.79 14.98 40.58
CA VAL A 1039 -68.18 13.96 41.43
C VAL A 1039 -67.38 13.03 40.53
N ASP A 1040 -66.08 12.96 40.77
CA ASP A 1040 -65.22 11.97 40.11
C ASP A 1040 -65.28 10.62 40.84
N ASP A 1041 -64.54 9.66 40.32
CA ASP A 1041 -64.40 8.31 40.87
C ASP A 1041 -63.66 8.23 42.23
N GLY A 1042 -63.29 9.37 42.83
CA GLY A 1042 -62.66 9.45 44.14
C GLY A 1042 -61.13 9.32 44.14
N ASN A 1043 -60.45 9.12 42.99
CA ASN A 1043 -59.00 8.96 42.96
C ASN A 1043 -58.25 10.30 42.90
N VAL A 1044 -57.50 10.63 43.95
CA VAL A 1044 -56.77 11.90 44.08
C VAL A 1044 -55.68 12.10 43.01
N LYS A 1045 -54.95 11.04 42.62
CA LYS A 1045 -53.89 11.13 41.60
C LYS A 1045 -54.49 11.46 40.24
N ARG A 1046 -55.57 10.77 39.85
CA ARG A 1046 -56.30 11.01 38.60
C ARG A 1046 -56.95 12.40 38.59
N ARG A 1047 -57.61 12.80 39.67
CA ARG A 1047 -58.19 14.14 39.83
C ARG A 1047 -57.16 15.24 39.59
N THR A 1048 -55.95 15.07 40.13
CA THR A 1048 -54.86 16.03 39.95
C THR A 1048 -54.37 16.06 38.50
N LEU A 1049 -54.22 14.89 37.87
CA LEU A 1049 -53.78 14.75 36.48
C LEU A 1049 -54.77 15.38 35.47
N ASP A 1050 -56.07 15.30 35.76
CA ASP A 1050 -57.14 15.69 34.83
C ASP A 1050 -57.91 16.95 35.23
N ALA A 1051 -57.48 17.63 36.30
CA ALA A 1051 -58.16 18.80 36.88
C ALA A 1051 -58.56 19.84 35.83
N ALA A 1052 -57.66 20.17 34.89
CA ALA A 1052 -57.91 21.15 33.84
C ALA A 1052 -59.02 20.72 32.87
N GLU A 1053 -59.10 19.43 32.53
CA GLU A 1053 -60.12 18.94 31.60
C GLU A 1053 -61.48 18.78 32.29
N ILE A 1054 -61.49 18.30 33.53
CA ILE A 1054 -62.69 18.26 34.37
C ILE A 1054 -63.22 19.69 34.58
N HIS A 1055 -62.34 20.67 34.77
CA HIS A 1055 -62.73 22.06 34.91
C HIS A 1055 -63.38 22.63 33.63
N LYS A 1056 -62.90 22.26 32.43
CA LYS A 1056 -63.58 22.65 31.17
C LYS A 1056 -65.00 22.12 31.07
N ILE A 1057 -65.26 20.90 31.54
CA ILE A 1057 -66.62 20.35 31.64
C ILE A 1057 -67.47 21.24 32.56
N TYR A 1058 -66.92 21.63 33.71
CA TYR A 1058 -67.59 22.53 34.65
C TYR A 1058 -67.83 23.94 34.08
N ASP A 1059 -66.87 24.53 33.37
CA ASP A 1059 -66.99 25.88 32.81
C ASP A 1059 -68.05 25.98 31.73
N THR A 1060 -68.28 24.88 31.01
CA THR A 1060 -69.32 24.81 29.98
C THR A 1060 -70.70 24.42 30.52
N ARG A 1061 -70.87 24.32 31.85
CA ARG A 1061 -72.14 23.97 32.51
C ARG A 1061 -73.32 24.80 32.05
N ALA A 1062 -73.11 26.09 31.75
CA ALA A 1062 -74.18 27.02 31.36
C ALA A 1062 -74.71 26.81 29.93
N SER A 1063 -74.02 26.00 29.13
CA SER A 1063 -74.44 25.66 27.78
C SER A 1063 -75.41 24.48 27.83
N SER A 1064 -76.71 24.77 27.70
CA SER A 1064 -77.73 23.72 27.56
C SER A 1064 -77.52 22.82 26.33
N ALA A 1065 -76.76 23.27 25.32
CA ALA A 1065 -76.42 22.49 24.12
C ALA A 1065 -75.48 21.31 24.41
N ASN A 1066 -74.83 21.28 25.58
CA ASN A 1066 -73.99 20.17 26.03
C ASN A 1066 -74.79 19.01 26.64
N TYR A 1067 -76.12 19.14 26.68
CA TYR A 1067 -77.01 18.15 27.24
C TYR A 1067 -78.08 17.78 26.20
N ALA A 1068 -78.14 16.52 25.84
CA ALA A 1068 -79.16 15.99 24.94
C ALA A 1068 -80.39 15.61 25.76
N PHE A 1069 -81.53 16.23 25.45
CA PHE A 1069 -82.80 15.92 26.08
C PHE A 1069 -83.57 14.88 25.26
N GLY A 1070 -84.12 13.85 25.91
CA GLY A 1070 -85.05 12.91 25.28
C GLY A 1070 -86.26 13.63 24.66
N ALA A 1071 -86.90 13.00 23.67
CA ALA A 1071 -87.95 13.62 22.83
C ALA A 1071 -89.19 14.18 23.59
N GLY A 1072 -89.31 13.94 24.90
CA GLY A 1072 -90.37 14.45 25.76
C GLY A 1072 -89.98 15.60 26.71
N VAL A 1073 -88.71 16.04 26.72
CA VAL A 1073 -88.22 17.11 27.62
C VAL A 1073 -87.85 18.34 26.80
N ASN A 1074 -88.79 19.28 26.62
CA ASN A 1074 -88.52 20.54 25.90
C ASN A 1074 -87.63 21.46 26.77
N PRO A 1075 -86.66 22.21 26.21
CA PRO A 1075 -85.90 23.26 26.92
C PRO A 1075 -86.77 24.21 27.76
N ASN A 1076 -88.00 24.48 27.30
CA ASN A 1076 -89.04 25.16 28.06
C ASN A 1076 -90.22 24.21 28.27
N THR A 1077 -90.46 23.76 29.50
CA THR A 1077 -91.73 23.09 29.85
C THR A 1077 -92.55 23.95 30.79
N ASP A 1078 -93.77 24.25 30.36
CA ASP A 1078 -94.80 25.01 31.05
C ASP A 1078 -95.14 24.44 32.44
N VAL A 1079 -95.28 25.35 33.38
CA VAL A 1079 -95.45 25.08 34.81
C VAL A 1079 -96.92 25.16 35.15
N ASN A 1080 -97.52 24.07 35.64
CA ASN A 1080 -98.86 24.15 36.22
C ASN A 1080 -98.74 24.39 37.73
N ALA A 1081 -98.82 25.67 38.13
CA ALA A 1081 -98.99 26.07 39.52
C ALA A 1081 -100.47 26.37 39.75
N ASP A 1082 -101.13 25.57 40.59
CA ASP A 1082 -102.50 25.84 41.01
C ASP A 1082 -102.53 26.03 42.53
N VAL A 1083 -102.69 27.28 42.96
CA VAL A 1083 -103.03 27.68 44.33
C VAL A 1083 -104.14 28.71 44.24
N THR A 1084 -105.40 28.31 44.44
CA THR A 1084 -106.47 29.21 44.92
C THR A 1084 -107.50 28.42 45.74
N THR A 1085 -107.97 28.98 46.86
CA THR A 1085 -109.39 29.02 47.23
C THR A 1085 -109.65 30.01 48.39
N ALA A 1086 -110.84 30.60 48.38
CA ALA A 1086 -111.24 31.85 49.04
C ALA A 1086 -111.99 31.67 50.37
N THR A 1087 -111.67 30.65 51.19
CA THR A 1087 -112.44 30.36 52.43
C THR A 1087 -111.59 30.19 53.71
N GLY A 1088 -110.34 30.64 53.72
CA GLY A 1088 -109.68 31.02 54.98
C GLY A 1088 -109.57 29.94 56.08
N THR A 1089 -109.38 28.66 55.74
CA THR A 1089 -108.94 27.64 56.71
C THR A 1089 -107.96 26.67 56.05
N ILE A 1090 -106.69 26.79 56.39
CA ILE A 1090 -105.62 25.83 56.04
C ILE A 1090 -105.43 24.95 57.27
N THR A 1091 -105.81 23.67 57.18
CA THR A 1091 -105.84 22.80 58.37
C THR A 1091 -104.58 21.98 58.60
N HIS A 1092 -103.61 21.93 57.67
CA HIS A 1092 -102.23 21.49 57.95
C HIS A 1092 -101.30 22.05 56.85
N ALA A 1093 -100.63 23.16 57.15
CA ALA A 1093 -99.37 23.49 56.51
C ALA A 1093 -98.29 22.79 57.33
N ASP A 1094 -97.58 21.83 56.74
CA ASP A 1094 -96.33 21.41 57.33
C ASP A 1094 -95.23 21.36 56.28
N THR A 1095 -94.14 21.99 56.68
CA THR A 1095 -92.97 22.32 55.88
C THR A 1095 -91.95 21.24 56.20
N ASP A 1096 -91.84 20.21 55.36
CA ASP A 1096 -90.69 19.30 55.43
C ASP A 1096 -89.76 19.58 54.25
N THR A 1097 -88.57 20.05 54.61
CA THR A 1097 -87.43 20.42 53.76
C THR A 1097 -86.64 19.21 53.25
N ARG A 1098 -87.20 17.99 53.32
CA ARG A 1098 -86.60 16.75 52.76
C ARG A 1098 -87.22 16.38 51.41
N MET A 1099 -86.38 15.97 50.45
CA MET A 1099 -86.83 15.46 49.15
C MET A 1099 -87.85 14.30 49.33
N ARG A 1100 -89.03 14.39 48.69
CA ARG A 1100 -90.07 13.35 48.74
C ARG A 1100 -89.61 12.06 48.03
N ALA A 1101 -89.99 10.91 48.61
CA ALA A 1101 -90.04 9.66 47.87
C ALA A 1101 -90.95 9.84 46.63
N GLY A 1102 -90.43 9.51 45.43
CA GLY A 1102 -91.13 9.69 44.15
C GLY A 1102 -90.86 11.01 43.41
N ALA A 1103 -89.92 11.84 43.87
CA ALA A 1103 -89.46 12.98 43.08
C ALA A 1103 -88.83 12.54 41.75
N ARG A 1104 -89.15 13.23 40.64
CA ARG A 1104 -88.62 12.88 39.32
C ARG A 1104 -87.12 13.20 39.21
N THR A 1105 -86.35 12.19 38.88
CA THR A 1105 -84.92 12.27 38.55
C THR A 1105 -84.74 12.16 37.04
N TYR A 1106 -83.83 12.95 36.49
CA TYR A 1106 -83.44 12.86 35.07
C TYR A 1106 -81.97 12.46 34.98
N GLY A 1107 -81.62 11.61 34.01
CA GLY A 1107 -80.25 11.12 33.90
C GLY A 1107 -79.99 10.15 32.76
N THR A 1108 -78.73 9.74 32.63
CA THR A 1108 -78.16 8.99 31.49
C THR A 1108 -78.55 7.51 31.42
N ASN A 1109 -79.11 6.90 32.46
CA ASN A 1109 -79.40 5.45 32.53
C ASN A 1109 -80.85 5.16 32.95
N PHE A 1110 -81.79 6.00 32.54
CA PHE A 1110 -83.20 5.82 32.90
C PHE A 1110 -83.91 4.86 31.94
N THR A 1111 -84.83 4.05 32.46
CA THR A 1111 -85.58 3.06 31.67
C THR A 1111 -86.60 3.69 30.71
N ASN A 1112 -86.94 4.96 30.90
CA ASN A 1112 -87.83 5.71 30.02
C ASN A 1112 -87.02 6.63 29.08
N PRO A 1113 -87.00 6.36 27.75
CA PRO A 1113 -86.25 7.17 26.78
C PRO A 1113 -86.69 8.63 26.71
N THR A 1114 -87.91 8.96 27.15
CA THR A 1114 -88.40 10.35 27.16
C THR A 1114 -87.92 11.16 28.35
N GLU A 1115 -87.24 10.55 29.33
CA GLU A 1115 -86.70 11.19 30.54
C GLU A 1115 -85.16 11.10 30.62
N GLU A 1116 -84.53 10.62 29.55
CA GLU A 1116 -83.08 10.51 29.42
C GLU A 1116 -82.45 11.89 29.17
N ILE A 1117 -81.40 12.21 29.94
CA ILE A 1117 -80.52 13.34 29.66
C ILE A 1117 -79.12 12.80 29.42
N GLY A 1118 -78.63 12.97 28.20
CA GLY A 1118 -77.27 12.65 27.80
C GLY A 1118 -76.33 13.84 27.95
N PHE A 1119 -75.04 13.60 28.18
CA PHE A 1119 -74.01 14.64 28.07
C PHE A 1119 -73.32 14.54 26.70
N THR A 1120 -73.37 15.63 25.93
CA THR A 1120 -72.74 15.79 24.62
C THR A 1120 -71.68 16.89 24.59
N GLY A 1121 -71.36 17.47 25.76
CA GLY A 1121 -70.37 18.53 25.91
C GLY A 1121 -68.91 18.03 25.81
N PRO A 1122 -67.94 18.91 26.09
CA PRO A 1122 -66.52 18.60 25.96
C PRO A 1122 -66.14 17.36 26.77
N ASN A 1123 -65.63 16.31 26.13
CA ASN A 1123 -65.16 15.10 26.81
C ASN A 1123 -63.94 14.51 26.09
N ALA A 1124 -62.89 15.32 25.95
CA ALA A 1124 -61.72 14.96 25.15
C ALA A 1124 -61.00 13.70 25.69
N LEU A 1125 -61.00 13.51 27.02
CA LEU A 1125 -60.40 12.36 27.69
C LEU A 1125 -61.25 11.08 27.63
N ASN A 1126 -62.49 11.14 27.12
CA ASN A 1126 -63.40 9.99 27.02
C ASN A 1126 -63.81 9.37 28.38
N TYR A 1127 -64.05 10.22 29.39
CA TYR A 1127 -64.67 9.77 30.63
C TYR A 1127 -66.06 9.19 30.35
N LYS A 1128 -66.46 8.20 31.14
CA LYS A 1128 -67.87 7.79 31.19
C LYS A 1128 -68.62 8.87 31.96
N VAL A 1129 -69.50 9.61 31.30
CA VAL A 1129 -70.25 10.69 31.96
C VAL A 1129 -71.63 10.19 32.34
N THR A 1130 -71.98 10.29 33.62
CA THR A 1130 -73.33 10.05 34.11
C THR A 1130 -73.96 11.33 34.64
N VAL A 1131 -75.22 11.55 34.32
CA VAL A 1131 -75.96 12.77 34.71
C VAL A 1131 -77.00 12.39 35.77
N ASP A 1132 -77.04 13.12 36.87
CA ASP A 1132 -78.02 12.99 37.96
C ASP A 1132 -78.57 14.37 38.29
N PHE A 1133 -79.62 14.76 37.55
CA PHE A 1133 -80.29 16.04 37.71
C PHE A 1133 -81.62 15.88 38.44
N ARG A 1134 -81.85 16.72 39.44
CA ARG A 1134 -82.97 16.57 40.37
C ARG A 1134 -83.85 17.81 40.42
N ILE A 1135 -85.16 17.62 40.32
CA ILE A 1135 -86.12 18.70 40.58
C ILE A 1135 -86.41 18.73 42.08
N VAL A 1136 -86.17 19.89 42.71
CA VAL A 1136 -86.41 20.13 44.14
C VAL A 1136 -87.59 21.09 44.33
N PRO A 1137 -88.32 21.07 45.46
CA PRO A 1137 -89.44 22.00 45.70
C PRO A 1137 -89.01 23.48 45.70
N ARG A 1138 -89.88 24.40 45.25
CA ARG A 1138 -89.63 25.86 45.29
C ARG A 1138 -89.94 26.44 46.68
N VAL A 1139 -89.03 27.28 47.20
CA VAL A 1139 -89.23 28.01 48.46
C VAL A 1139 -90.17 29.20 48.23
N VAL A 1140 -91.23 29.33 49.04
CA VAL A 1140 -92.19 30.45 48.98
C VAL A 1140 -92.15 31.21 50.31
N THR A 1141 -91.91 32.52 50.28
CA THR A 1141 -91.92 33.39 51.48
C THR A 1141 -93.18 34.24 51.51
N VAL A 1142 -93.95 34.16 52.59
CA VAL A 1142 -95.18 34.95 52.81
C VAL A 1142 -94.98 35.89 53.99
N LYS A 1143 -95.30 37.19 53.84
CA LYS A 1143 -95.13 38.22 54.89
C LYS A 1143 -96.50 38.75 55.34
N GLY A 1144 -96.86 38.57 56.62
CA GLY A 1144 -98.16 38.96 57.17
C GLY A 1144 -98.24 40.43 57.62
N LYS A 1145 -99.42 41.06 57.45
CA LYS A 1145 -99.78 42.39 57.99
C LYS A 1145 -100.58 42.24 59.30
N THR A 1146 -100.24 43.03 60.31
CA THR A 1146 -100.95 43.14 61.60
C THR A 1146 -101.97 44.28 61.58
N GLU A 1147 -103.25 43.99 61.79
CA GLU A 1147 -104.21 44.93 62.37
C GLU A 1147 -105.44 44.18 62.94
N THR A 1148 -105.84 44.57 64.15
CA THR A 1148 -106.93 43.98 64.95
C THR A 1148 -108.26 44.70 64.67
N VAL A 1149 -109.37 43.98 64.57
CA VAL A 1149 -110.73 44.55 64.65
C VAL A 1149 -111.57 43.72 65.63
N THR A 1150 -112.35 44.42 66.45
CA THR A 1150 -113.00 44.01 67.71
C THR A 1150 -114.13 43.00 67.56
#